data_AF-A0A9D1ISM8-F1
#
_entry.id   AF-A0A9D1ISM8-F1
#
_cell.length_a   1.000
_cell.length_b   1.000
_cell.length_c   1.000
_cell.angle_alpha   90.00
_cell.angle_beta   90.00
_cell.angle_gamma   90.00
#
_symmetry.space_group_name_H-M   'P 1'
#
loop_
_entity.id
_entity.type
_entity.pdbx_description
1 polymer ?
#
loop_
_entity_poly.entity_id
_entity_poly.type
_entity_poly.pdbx_seq_one_letter_code
_entity_poly.pdbx_strand_id
1 'polypeptide(L)'
;MSWGQSLSISQEFLNAPEEAVTRGAAAQLLYEAAGRPAADGECPFSDVSGDTADAITWAAEQGLVTGVGNGRYEPSRPVARQEFAAILWRQAEKPVSVTWGLDQFQDAGTVAVWARDPVMWCLQAGVMTGRGADQLAPDGQITVSEALTMMKRASALPDISELQDDLNALTGAHRPIGSQGEENAVQYLRQRFEAMGYTVTVQPYTDGQGRTGNNVIAVKEAGSPDADILVLSAHHDSVPTAYGANDNASGVAALLYAAEALKDSDSDTELRFISFTDEENGKNGSRAYTASLTDGEKTRMIGDIQLDMLGGLGADGTLVCTMDGEANWVSDLLQKKDPALERRAETASDHASLQLAGVPSVLLMQNERGYLYHSAADTVDQLDLYAIADAAETAVAAAQEICSSDTDSYRELAREQGDGYTYRQTRQNVIYFSSSLADTEAYIGASGELTDTNEVSWNGWTDVYEIYRYSMRWFDAETPMNTYYQYRNGFLEHIEIRPQETDYSAEEVRALIENMYGSPDTEEDGQVSWADPIYSKYITLSSDDSGCVVTVGNYSVGITNVLASYPVSGGQASITDPEDAAVWEYLCSILPLDARQKITEFNLFTDGTSNVLAYTSPIQEDGVTDNTRFSISIDYYDVYDENGEKRDWSKLAYTILHEYGHVLLEDETQIDLTVGSGTHDPAGFIEGSFRKAFYDAFWKDLGDTGVGDYDQNPTRYVSRYGANYFHEDIADTFSVFVLAGEPQGSTVAEDKLRFFWNDPDMMALRESIRLNLGLEWPENDDQPSPEEPDVRIITSTDELQSELTRAIAAAEQPPAYNVSALDNQTDLPIAVKNLYYGVLSAHPEYKYAYDLTAEVGEDGLLYCTISYMPYRTGEYPAGFQGTEVVSLAELLEAAQQGITQESIPIRITNPSLLVDDMNRSLQQVGGGYLLCQLSRDGTEITVTPQGGLTREDALARLTDAESLAQQVYAETVTEGMGQMEQAEALYTYLTEHVRYDFRYYSQPGEMPYDSTTTYGALHEHLAICGGYAQAFQLLLQQADIPSVTVSGKMGGENHMWVLAQIDGQWLYFDPTSDRGRAEYGFNCFGVDADSLTRYEWDQDWAQRMAESLFPEK
;
A
#
# COMPACT_ATOMS: atom_id res chain seq x y z
N MET A 1 -26.71 21.03 -19.35
CA MET A 1 -27.78 21.54 -20.25
C MET A 1 -27.58 22.99 -20.70
N SER A 2 -27.43 23.97 -19.80
CA SER A 2 -27.17 25.38 -20.20
C SER A 2 -25.98 25.54 -21.15
N TRP A 3 -24.89 24.81 -20.90
CA TRP A 3 -23.73 24.79 -21.79
C TRP A 3 -24.04 24.24 -23.20
N GLY A 4 -24.85 23.18 -23.29
CA GLY A 4 -25.30 22.68 -24.60
C GLY A 4 -26.16 23.71 -25.35
N GLN A 5 -26.98 24.50 -24.64
CA GLN A 5 -27.72 25.61 -25.26
C GLN A 5 -26.80 26.69 -25.82
N SER A 6 -25.71 27.04 -25.13
CA SER A 6 -24.74 28.02 -25.65
C SER A 6 -24.01 27.53 -26.90
N LEU A 7 -23.85 26.22 -27.08
CA LEU A 7 -23.28 25.61 -28.27
C LEU A 7 -24.32 25.34 -29.38
N SER A 8 -25.58 25.75 -29.19
CA SER A 8 -26.66 25.48 -30.15
C SER A 8 -26.89 23.97 -30.41
N ILE A 9 -26.65 23.13 -29.40
CA ILE A 9 -27.05 21.72 -29.41
C ILE A 9 -28.58 21.65 -29.59
N SER A 10 -29.03 20.66 -30.36
CA SER A 10 -30.43 20.49 -30.73
C SER A 10 -31.34 20.33 -29.50
N GLN A 11 -32.56 20.85 -29.61
CA GLN A 11 -33.57 20.74 -28.54
C GLN A 11 -34.00 19.29 -28.29
N GLU A 12 -33.78 18.39 -29.25
CA GLU A 12 -34.05 16.97 -29.07
C GLU A 12 -33.17 16.39 -27.96
N PHE A 13 -31.84 16.60 -28.02
CA PHE A 13 -30.93 16.20 -26.96
C PHE A 13 -31.19 16.91 -25.64
N LEU A 14 -31.39 18.24 -25.68
CA LEU A 14 -31.53 19.03 -24.46
C LEU A 14 -32.82 18.73 -23.67
N ASN A 15 -33.84 18.18 -24.31
CA ASN A 15 -35.10 17.79 -23.66
C ASN A 15 -35.12 16.32 -23.19
N ALA A 16 -34.07 15.54 -23.50
CA ALA A 16 -33.95 14.12 -23.16
C ALA A 16 -32.61 13.80 -22.47
N PRO A 17 -32.30 14.43 -21.31
CA PRO A 17 -30.98 14.32 -20.67
C PRO A 17 -30.62 12.89 -20.21
N GLU A 18 -31.61 12.07 -19.87
CA GLU A 18 -31.42 10.70 -19.37
C GLU A 18 -31.44 9.65 -20.50
N GLU A 19 -31.63 10.07 -21.75
CA GLU A 19 -31.66 9.14 -22.88
C GLU A 19 -30.25 8.64 -23.18
N ALA A 20 -30.13 7.34 -23.49
CA ALA A 20 -28.87 6.72 -23.88
C ALA A 20 -28.41 7.26 -25.24
N VAL A 21 -27.12 7.59 -25.34
CA VAL A 21 -26.52 8.10 -26.57
C VAL A 21 -26.18 6.94 -27.50
N THR A 22 -26.73 6.96 -28.71
CA THR A 22 -26.33 6.04 -29.79
C THR A 22 -25.07 6.53 -30.50
N ARG A 23 -24.37 5.66 -31.24
CA ARG A 23 -23.15 6.02 -31.99
C ARG A 23 -23.37 7.15 -33.00
N GLY A 24 -24.55 7.18 -33.63
CA GLY A 24 -24.96 8.27 -34.50
C GLY A 24 -25.24 9.55 -33.73
N ALA A 25 -25.88 9.45 -32.56
CA ALA A 25 -26.12 10.58 -31.67
C ALA A 25 -24.81 11.16 -31.07
N ALA A 26 -23.84 10.32 -30.72
CA ALA A 26 -22.52 10.77 -30.23
C ALA A 26 -21.80 11.60 -31.31
N ALA A 27 -21.76 11.12 -32.55
CA ALA A 27 -21.23 11.88 -33.67
C ALA A 27 -22.00 13.19 -33.89
N GLN A 28 -23.33 13.16 -33.78
CA GLN A 28 -24.18 14.35 -33.91
C GLN A 28 -23.89 15.38 -32.80
N LEU A 29 -23.73 14.96 -31.55
CA LEU A 29 -23.40 15.86 -30.43
C LEU A 29 -22.07 16.58 -30.66
N LEU A 30 -21.02 15.84 -31.05
CA LEU A 30 -19.70 16.41 -31.36
C LEU A 30 -19.76 17.36 -32.55
N TYR A 31 -20.48 16.97 -33.60
CA TYR A 31 -20.66 17.78 -34.81
C TYR A 31 -21.41 19.09 -34.54
N GLU A 32 -22.45 19.05 -33.71
CA GLU A 32 -23.19 20.24 -33.30
C GLU A 32 -22.35 21.14 -32.40
N ALA A 33 -21.60 20.57 -31.46
CA ALA A 33 -20.67 21.30 -30.61
C ALA A 33 -19.55 21.99 -31.41
N ALA A 34 -19.09 21.37 -32.51
CA ALA A 34 -18.11 21.93 -33.44
C ALA A 34 -18.69 23.00 -34.40
N GLY A 35 -19.98 23.35 -34.27
CA GLY A 35 -20.62 24.37 -35.10
C GLY A 35 -21.07 23.88 -36.48
N ARG A 36 -21.29 22.56 -36.64
CA ARG A 36 -21.74 21.91 -37.89
C ARG A 36 -20.83 22.21 -39.09
N PRO A 37 -19.54 21.84 -39.02
CA PRO A 37 -18.58 22.03 -40.11
C PRO A 37 -19.01 21.31 -41.40
N ALA A 38 -18.50 21.69 -42.56
CA ALA A 38 -18.86 21.00 -43.80
C ALA A 38 -18.27 19.57 -43.83
N ALA A 39 -19.10 18.57 -44.16
CA ALA A 39 -18.71 17.19 -44.38
C ALA A 39 -18.69 16.90 -45.90
N ASP A 40 -17.59 17.26 -46.56
CA ASP A 40 -17.50 17.25 -48.04
C ASP A 40 -17.02 15.90 -48.62
N GLY A 41 -16.60 14.94 -47.79
CA GLY A 41 -16.12 13.63 -48.23
C GLY A 41 -17.19 12.54 -48.37
N GLU A 42 -16.77 11.39 -48.91
CA GLU A 42 -17.62 10.20 -49.03
C GLU A 42 -17.60 9.43 -47.71
N CYS A 43 -18.77 9.18 -47.12
CA CYS A 43 -18.89 8.43 -45.88
C CYS A 43 -18.24 7.03 -46.04
N PRO A 44 -17.28 6.65 -45.19
CA PRO A 44 -16.59 5.36 -45.33
C PRO A 44 -17.46 4.15 -44.93
N PHE A 45 -18.68 4.38 -44.44
CA PHE A 45 -19.56 3.36 -43.90
C PHE A 45 -20.83 3.19 -44.74
N SER A 46 -21.08 1.96 -45.15
CA SER A 46 -22.16 1.57 -46.06
C SER A 46 -23.56 1.56 -45.44
N ASP A 47 -23.65 1.50 -44.11
CA ASP A 47 -24.89 1.48 -43.34
C ASP A 47 -25.27 2.86 -42.77
N VAL A 48 -24.52 3.91 -43.11
CA VAL A 48 -24.80 5.29 -42.70
C VAL A 48 -25.64 5.99 -43.77
N SER A 49 -26.83 6.45 -43.39
CA SER A 49 -27.71 7.26 -44.24
C SER A 49 -28.67 8.08 -43.37
N GLY A 50 -29.22 9.17 -43.92
CA GLY A 50 -30.19 10.02 -43.21
C GLY A 50 -29.52 11.17 -42.44
N ASP A 51 -30.19 11.65 -41.39
CA ASP A 51 -29.90 12.96 -40.77
C ASP A 51 -28.57 13.02 -40.00
N THR A 52 -27.99 11.89 -39.61
CA THR A 52 -26.68 11.80 -38.93
C THR A 52 -25.51 11.54 -39.88
N ALA A 53 -25.76 11.42 -41.19
CA ALA A 53 -24.74 11.03 -42.17
C ALA A 53 -23.59 12.04 -42.25
N ASP A 54 -23.90 13.34 -42.27
CA ASP A 54 -22.89 14.40 -42.31
C ASP A 54 -22.03 14.38 -41.04
N ALA A 55 -22.65 14.24 -39.87
CA ALA A 55 -21.97 14.20 -38.58
C ALA A 55 -21.02 12.99 -38.46
N ILE A 56 -21.48 11.79 -38.85
CA ILE A 56 -20.65 10.58 -38.83
C ILE A 56 -19.50 10.68 -39.84
N THR A 57 -19.76 11.24 -41.03
CA THR A 57 -18.73 11.43 -42.06
C THR A 57 -17.64 12.37 -41.55
N TRP A 58 -18.03 13.53 -41.02
CA TRP A 58 -17.09 14.49 -40.43
C TRP A 58 -16.30 13.86 -39.27
N ALA A 59 -16.96 13.20 -38.33
CA ALA A 59 -16.29 12.60 -37.18
C ALA A 59 -15.29 11.51 -37.59
N ALA A 60 -15.58 10.75 -38.65
CA ALA A 60 -14.66 9.76 -39.20
C ALA A 60 -13.45 10.41 -39.90
N GLU A 61 -13.66 11.51 -40.64
CA GLU A 61 -12.58 12.27 -41.27
C GLU A 61 -11.62 12.89 -40.24
N GLN A 62 -12.14 13.33 -39.09
CA GLN A 62 -11.33 13.82 -37.99
C GLN A 62 -10.66 12.69 -37.17
N GLY A 63 -10.94 11.42 -37.48
CA GLY A 63 -10.39 10.26 -36.74
C GLY A 63 -11.00 10.06 -35.35
N LEU A 64 -12.11 10.72 -35.03
CA LEU A 64 -12.77 10.64 -33.73
C LEU A 64 -13.50 9.30 -33.53
N VAL A 65 -14.09 8.78 -34.61
CA VAL A 65 -14.87 7.54 -34.60
C VAL A 65 -14.34 6.54 -35.62
N THR A 66 -14.47 5.25 -35.30
CA THR A 66 -14.08 4.12 -36.17
C THR A 66 -15.29 3.22 -36.43
N GLY A 67 -15.26 2.45 -37.53
CA GLY A 67 -16.31 1.48 -37.86
C GLY A 67 -16.18 0.17 -37.09
N VAL A 68 -17.22 -0.66 -37.14
CA VAL A 68 -17.28 -1.99 -36.48
C VAL A 68 -16.77 -3.12 -37.40
N GLY A 69 -16.09 -2.79 -38.49
CA GLY A 69 -15.63 -3.73 -39.52
C GLY A 69 -16.58 -3.89 -40.71
N ASN A 70 -16.11 -4.54 -41.77
CA ASN A 70 -16.84 -4.78 -43.03
C ASN A 70 -17.47 -3.52 -43.68
N GLY A 71 -16.88 -2.34 -43.44
CA GLY A 71 -17.41 -1.07 -43.94
C GLY A 71 -18.74 -0.67 -43.30
N ARG A 72 -18.99 -1.02 -42.03
CA ARG A 72 -20.17 -0.60 -41.25
C ARG A 72 -19.82 0.25 -40.03
N TYR A 73 -20.78 1.02 -39.55
CA TYR A 73 -20.68 1.90 -38.36
C TYR A 73 -21.68 1.58 -37.24
N GLU A 74 -22.85 1.03 -37.55
CA GLU A 74 -23.97 0.81 -36.63
C GLU A 74 -24.49 2.07 -35.89
N PRO A 75 -25.09 3.04 -36.62
CA PRO A 75 -25.50 4.33 -36.02
C PRO A 75 -26.47 4.22 -34.84
N SER A 76 -27.28 3.17 -34.77
CA SER A 76 -28.32 3.00 -33.73
C SER A 76 -27.84 2.24 -32.49
N ARG A 77 -26.61 1.72 -32.47
CA ARG A 77 -26.06 1.02 -31.28
C ARG A 77 -25.79 2.04 -30.17
N PRO A 78 -26.19 1.77 -28.90
CA PRO A 78 -25.77 2.58 -27.76
C PRO A 78 -24.24 2.64 -27.60
N VAL A 79 -23.74 3.71 -26.99
CA VAL A 79 -22.32 3.94 -26.71
C VAL A 79 -22.06 3.70 -25.23
N ALA A 80 -21.04 2.91 -24.92
CA ALA A 80 -20.57 2.73 -23.54
C ALA A 80 -19.76 3.96 -23.07
N ARG A 81 -19.71 4.21 -21.75
CA ARG A 81 -18.93 5.32 -21.19
C ARG A 81 -17.46 5.28 -21.60
N GLN A 82 -16.84 4.09 -21.58
CA GLN A 82 -15.45 3.90 -22.01
C GLN A 82 -15.24 4.15 -23.52
N GLU A 83 -16.24 3.83 -24.35
CA GLU A 83 -16.21 4.16 -25.78
C GLU A 83 -16.26 5.68 -26.00
N PHE A 84 -17.07 6.40 -25.19
CA PHE A 84 -17.15 7.86 -25.27
C PHE A 84 -15.87 8.54 -24.75
N ALA A 85 -15.26 8.01 -23.67
CA ALA A 85 -13.94 8.43 -23.20
C ALA A 85 -12.88 8.32 -24.31
N ALA A 86 -12.86 7.20 -25.04
CA ALA A 86 -11.96 7.02 -26.19
C ALA A 86 -12.20 7.99 -27.35
N ILE A 87 -13.44 8.47 -27.54
CA ILE A 87 -13.70 9.53 -28.53
C ILE A 87 -13.09 10.85 -28.08
N LEU A 88 -13.28 11.24 -26.82
CA LEU A 88 -12.72 12.49 -26.28
C LEU A 88 -11.18 12.44 -26.20
N TRP A 89 -10.60 11.30 -25.84
CA TRP A 89 -9.15 11.11 -25.84
C TRP A 89 -8.55 11.28 -27.25
N ARG A 90 -9.19 10.73 -28.29
CA ARG A 90 -8.79 10.99 -29.69
C ARG A 90 -8.99 12.44 -30.09
N GLN A 91 -10.07 13.07 -29.61
CA GLN A 91 -10.33 14.50 -29.85
C GLN A 91 -9.24 15.38 -29.25
N ALA A 92 -8.68 14.98 -28.11
CA ALA A 92 -7.53 15.62 -27.46
C ALA A 92 -6.17 15.22 -28.08
N GLU A 93 -6.16 14.56 -29.24
CA GLU A 93 -4.96 14.07 -29.94
C GLU A 93 -4.17 12.99 -29.19
N LYS A 94 -4.86 12.18 -28.36
CA LYS A 94 -4.29 11.05 -27.61
C LYS A 94 -3.17 11.48 -26.65
N PRO A 95 -3.48 12.35 -25.68
CA PRO A 95 -2.53 12.77 -24.68
C PRO A 95 -1.99 11.55 -23.92
N VAL A 96 -0.74 11.65 -23.47
CA VAL A 96 -0.10 10.65 -22.62
C VAL A 96 -0.85 10.62 -21.28
N SER A 97 -1.19 9.43 -20.80
CA SER A 97 -1.77 9.21 -19.48
C SER A 97 -0.72 8.65 -18.53
N VAL A 98 -0.76 9.04 -17.26
CA VAL A 98 0.02 8.37 -16.20
C VAL A 98 -0.67 7.08 -15.75
N THR A 99 0.05 6.19 -15.06
CA THR A 99 -0.36 4.79 -14.83
C THR A 99 -1.31 4.58 -13.62
N TRP A 100 -2.10 5.57 -13.20
CA TRP A 100 -2.88 5.50 -11.96
C TRP A 100 -4.24 6.24 -12.05
N GLY A 101 -5.16 6.00 -11.11
CA GLY A 101 -6.48 6.66 -11.00
C GLY A 101 -7.70 5.74 -11.19
N LEU A 102 -7.48 4.51 -11.66
CA LEU A 102 -8.51 3.45 -11.77
C LEU A 102 -8.64 2.62 -10.49
N ASP A 103 -7.59 2.63 -9.66
CA ASP A 103 -7.43 1.89 -8.40
C ASP A 103 -8.53 2.18 -7.36
N GLN A 104 -9.13 3.37 -7.41
CA GLN A 104 -10.26 3.75 -6.57
C GLN A 104 -11.60 3.05 -6.93
N PHE A 105 -11.70 2.35 -8.07
CA PHE A 105 -12.96 1.75 -8.53
C PHE A 105 -12.92 0.22 -8.51
N GLN A 106 -13.88 -0.41 -7.83
CA GLN A 106 -13.98 -1.88 -7.75
C GLN A 106 -14.20 -2.54 -9.13
N ASP A 107 -14.86 -1.83 -10.05
CA ASP A 107 -15.16 -2.31 -11.40
C ASP A 107 -14.14 -1.88 -12.45
N ALA A 108 -13.00 -1.30 -12.06
CA ALA A 108 -11.99 -0.89 -13.03
C ALA A 108 -11.38 -2.04 -13.84
N GLY A 109 -11.41 -3.27 -13.33
CA GLY A 109 -11.05 -4.47 -14.09
C GLY A 109 -11.93 -4.75 -15.31
N THR A 110 -13.11 -4.10 -15.40
CA THR A 110 -14.03 -4.17 -16.55
C THR A 110 -13.70 -3.16 -17.64
N VAL A 111 -12.75 -2.23 -17.42
CA VAL A 111 -12.25 -1.35 -18.48
C VAL A 111 -11.52 -2.20 -19.52
N ALA A 112 -11.97 -2.12 -20.77
CA ALA A 112 -11.36 -2.86 -21.85
C ALA A 112 -9.92 -2.41 -22.07
N VAL A 113 -9.02 -3.32 -22.46
CA VAL A 113 -7.58 -3.01 -22.65
C VAL A 113 -7.36 -1.80 -23.57
N TRP A 114 -8.11 -1.71 -24.68
CA TRP A 114 -8.03 -0.59 -25.62
C TRP A 114 -8.56 0.75 -25.06
N ALA A 115 -9.34 0.69 -23.98
CA ALA A 115 -9.97 1.83 -23.33
C ALA A 115 -9.23 2.29 -22.08
N ARG A 116 -8.17 1.59 -21.64
CA ARG A 116 -7.39 1.93 -20.44
C ARG A 116 -6.83 3.35 -20.50
N ASP A 117 -5.96 3.66 -21.46
CA ASP A 117 -5.37 5.01 -21.58
C ASP A 117 -6.43 6.11 -21.72
N PRO A 118 -7.48 5.95 -22.57
CA PRO A 118 -8.55 6.93 -22.63
C PRO A 118 -9.28 7.19 -21.32
N VAL A 119 -9.57 6.13 -20.56
CA VAL A 119 -10.32 6.22 -19.31
C VAL A 119 -9.42 6.81 -18.22
N MET A 120 -8.16 6.37 -18.10
CA MET A 120 -7.18 6.93 -17.16
C MET A 120 -6.97 8.42 -17.41
N TRP A 121 -6.75 8.80 -18.67
CA TRP A 121 -6.67 10.22 -19.04
C TRP A 121 -7.95 10.99 -18.66
N CYS A 122 -9.13 10.44 -18.95
CA CYS A 122 -10.37 11.13 -18.60
C CYS A 122 -10.55 11.29 -17.08
N LEU A 123 -10.08 10.33 -16.27
CA LEU A 123 -10.14 10.41 -14.81
C LEU A 123 -9.17 11.47 -14.27
N GLN A 124 -7.90 11.43 -14.71
CA GLN A 124 -6.86 12.39 -14.36
C GLN A 124 -7.24 13.82 -14.74
N ALA A 125 -7.69 14.01 -15.97
CA ALA A 125 -8.17 15.30 -16.46
C ALA A 125 -9.52 15.73 -15.85
N GLY A 126 -10.14 14.92 -14.98
CA GLY A 126 -11.47 15.17 -14.41
C GLY A 126 -12.62 15.14 -15.42
N VAL A 127 -12.36 14.82 -16.69
CA VAL A 127 -13.35 14.68 -17.77
C VAL A 127 -14.42 13.66 -17.41
N MET A 128 -14.01 12.56 -16.80
CA MET A 128 -14.85 11.47 -16.30
C MET A 128 -14.70 11.34 -14.79
N THR A 129 -15.78 10.92 -14.14
CA THR A 129 -15.79 10.56 -12.71
C THR A 129 -16.61 9.27 -12.54
N GLY A 130 -16.49 8.61 -11.39
CA GLY A 130 -17.38 7.50 -11.02
C GLY A 130 -18.87 7.88 -11.06
N ARG A 131 -19.73 6.88 -11.26
CA ARG A 131 -21.18 6.99 -10.99
C ARG A 131 -21.49 6.81 -9.50
N GLY A 132 -20.60 6.14 -8.77
CA GLY A 132 -20.53 6.06 -7.32
C GLY A 132 -19.13 6.43 -6.82
N ALA A 133 -18.89 6.28 -5.52
CA ALA A 133 -17.59 6.55 -4.91
C ALA A 133 -16.53 5.56 -5.42
N ASP A 134 -16.93 4.31 -5.65
CA ASP A 134 -16.08 3.18 -6.02
C ASP A 134 -16.58 2.44 -7.29
N GLN A 135 -17.50 3.06 -8.04
CA GLN A 135 -18.05 2.49 -9.29
C GLN A 135 -17.85 3.44 -10.48
N LEU A 136 -17.07 3.00 -11.47
CA LEU A 136 -16.81 3.70 -12.73
C LEU A 136 -17.91 3.45 -13.78
N ALA A 137 -18.46 2.25 -13.82
CA ALA A 137 -19.39 1.72 -14.81
C ALA A 137 -18.92 1.92 -16.26
N PRO A 138 -17.74 1.41 -16.67
CA PRO A 138 -17.14 1.69 -17.98
C PRO A 138 -18.00 1.16 -19.15
N ASP A 139 -18.63 -0.01 -18.99
CA ASP A 139 -19.58 -0.59 -19.95
C ASP A 139 -20.99 -0.01 -19.88
N GLY A 140 -21.28 0.82 -18.88
CA GLY A 140 -22.56 1.49 -18.75
C GLY A 140 -22.87 2.35 -19.98
N GLN A 141 -24.11 2.34 -20.45
CA GLN A 141 -24.53 3.23 -21.54
C GLN A 141 -24.44 4.68 -21.08
N ILE A 142 -23.77 5.52 -21.87
CA ILE A 142 -23.65 6.94 -21.57
C ILE A 142 -24.95 7.67 -21.87
N THR A 143 -25.41 8.53 -20.95
CA THR A 143 -26.59 9.39 -21.18
C THR A 143 -26.22 10.68 -21.89
N VAL A 144 -27.21 11.39 -22.45
CA VAL A 144 -27.00 12.72 -23.03
C VAL A 144 -26.41 13.70 -22.01
N SER A 145 -26.84 13.65 -20.74
CA SER A 145 -26.34 14.53 -19.68
C SER A 145 -24.89 14.23 -19.31
N GLU A 146 -24.49 12.96 -19.24
CA GLU A 146 -23.11 12.55 -19.03
C GLU A 146 -22.22 12.95 -20.21
N ALA A 147 -22.64 12.65 -21.44
CA ALA A 147 -21.89 13.00 -22.65
C ALA A 147 -21.63 14.52 -22.75
N LEU A 148 -22.66 15.33 -22.53
CA LEU A 148 -22.52 16.79 -22.51
C LEU A 148 -21.64 17.29 -21.36
N THR A 149 -21.63 16.60 -20.22
CA THR A 149 -20.78 16.97 -19.08
C THR A 149 -19.32 16.65 -19.37
N MET A 150 -19.03 15.44 -19.87
CA MET A 150 -17.69 15.04 -20.28
C MET A 150 -17.15 15.96 -21.39
N MET A 151 -17.96 16.25 -22.42
CA MET A 151 -17.58 17.19 -23.47
C MET A 151 -17.32 18.61 -22.91
N LYS A 152 -18.13 19.08 -21.96
CA LYS A 152 -17.92 20.38 -21.31
C LYS A 152 -16.58 20.41 -20.59
N ARG A 153 -16.30 19.39 -19.78
CA ARG A 153 -15.05 19.28 -19.00
C ARG A 153 -13.85 19.18 -19.93
N ALA A 154 -13.89 18.29 -20.93
CA ALA A 154 -12.85 18.17 -21.94
C ALA A 154 -12.59 19.49 -22.69
N SER A 155 -13.63 20.26 -23.00
CA SER A 155 -13.47 21.57 -23.66
C SER A 155 -12.92 22.68 -22.77
N ALA A 156 -12.88 22.45 -21.45
CA ALA A 156 -12.39 23.39 -20.46
C ALA A 156 -10.99 23.03 -19.95
N LEU A 157 -10.40 21.93 -20.44
CA LEU A 157 -9.06 21.52 -20.04
C LEU A 157 -8.01 22.56 -20.48
N PRO A 158 -7.01 22.82 -19.64
CA PRO A 158 -5.88 23.64 -20.03
C PRO A 158 -5.05 22.98 -21.13
N ASP A 159 -4.38 23.81 -21.93
CA ASP A 159 -3.34 23.35 -22.84
C ASP A 159 -2.06 23.10 -22.03
N ILE A 160 -1.74 21.82 -21.82
CA ILE A 160 -0.59 21.38 -21.02
C ILE A 160 0.68 21.15 -21.86
N SER A 161 0.66 21.46 -23.17
CA SER A 161 1.80 21.19 -24.06
C SER A 161 3.07 21.96 -23.66
N GLU A 162 2.94 23.25 -23.39
CA GLU A 162 4.07 24.07 -22.95
C GLU A 162 4.56 23.66 -21.55
N LEU A 163 3.64 23.27 -20.66
CA LEU A 163 3.96 22.76 -19.32
C LEU A 163 4.79 21.48 -19.42
N GLN A 164 4.41 20.55 -20.30
CA GLN A 164 5.16 19.34 -20.60
C GLN A 164 6.56 19.64 -21.17
N ASP A 165 6.67 20.63 -22.06
CA ASP A 165 7.96 21.07 -22.62
C ASP A 165 8.86 21.71 -21.54
N ASP A 166 8.29 22.52 -20.65
CA ASP A 166 8.98 23.13 -19.51
C ASP A 166 9.53 22.04 -18.56
N LEU A 167 8.72 21.04 -18.21
CA LEU A 167 9.16 19.89 -17.41
C LEU A 167 10.30 19.11 -18.07
N ASN A 168 10.18 18.79 -19.36
CA ASN A 168 11.21 18.06 -20.10
C ASN A 168 12.53 18.82 -20.17
N ALA A 169 12.47 20.16 -20.29
CA ALA A 169 13.67 20.99 -20.31
C ALA A 169 14.36 21.03 -18.94
N LEU A 170 13.59 21.18 -17.85
CA LEU A 170 14.11 21.24 -16.48
C LEU A 170 14.69 19.89 -16.05
N THR A 171 14.03 18.78 -16.39
CA THR A 171 14.41 17.42 -15.97
C THR A 171 15.46 16.75 -16.88
N GLY A 172 16.01 17.45 -17.87
CA GLY A 172 17.04 16.91 -18.75
C GLY A 172 18.37 16.55 -18.06
N ALA A 173 18.58 17.01 -16.82
CA ALA A 173 19.70 16.64 -15.96
C ALA A 173 19.34 16.89 -14.48
N HIS A 174 20.07 16.25 -13.55
CA HIS A 174 19.98 16.57 -12.12
C HIS A 174 20.48 18.00 -11.89
N ARG A 175 19.86 18.73 -10.97
CA ARG A 175 20.09 20.17 -10.76
C ARG A 175 20.60 20.56 -9.36
N PRO A 176 21.53 19.82 -8.71
CA PRO A 176 22.07 20.29 -7.44
C PRO A 176 22.88 21.58 -7.62
N ILE A 177 22.97 22.39 -6.56
CA ILE A 177 23.70 23.67 -6.57
C ILE A 177 25.11 23.52 -7.18
N GLY A 178 25.46 24.43 -8.09
CA GLY A 178 26.78 24.49 -8.73
C GLY A 178 27.04 23.42 -9.78
N SER A 179 26.03 22.60 -10.11
CA SER A 179 26.10 21.65 -11.22
C SER A 179 25.84 22.32 -12.57
N GLN A 180 26.19 21.62 -13.66
CA GLN A 180 25.81 22.07 -14.99
C GLN A 180 24.29 22.04 -15.22
N GLY A 181 23.57 21.14 -14.55
CA GLY A 181 22.12 21.06 -14.64
C GLY A 181 21.43 22.28 -14.03
N GLU A 182 21.89 22.73 -12.85
CA GLU A 182 21.41 23.98 -12.23
C GLU A 182 21.70 25.18 -13.15
N GLU A 183 22.92 25.30 -13.68
CA GLU A 183 23.25 26.38 -14.62
C GLU A 183 22.35 26.36 -15.87
N ASN A 184 22.08 25.18 -16.43
CA ASN A 184 21.19 25.02 -17.58
C ASN A 184 19.74 25.44 -17.25
N ALA A 185 19.23 25.06 -16.09
CA ALA A 185 17.89 25.43 -15.63
C ALA A 185 17.78 26.95 -15.43
N VAL A 186 18.78 27.59 -14.80
CA VAL A 186 18.85 29.05 -14.66
C VAL A 186 18.82 29.75 -16.02
N GLN A 187 19.59 29.25 -17.00
CA GLN A 187 19.57 29.82 -18.36
C GLN A 187 18.24 29.60 -19.07
N TYR A 188 17.61 28.44 -18.88
CA TYR A 188 16.32 28.11 -19.44
C TYR A 188 15.24 29.04 -18.90
N LEU A 189 15.11 29.13 -17.57
CA LEU A 189 14.14 29.98 -16.89
C LEU A 189 14.27 31.44 -17.28
N ARG A 190 15.51 31.94 -17.32
CA ARG A 190 15.78 33.30 -17.79
C ARG A 190 15.24 33.53 -19.20
N GLN A 191 15.52 32.62 -20.14
CA GLN A 191 15.06 32.75 -21.53
C GLN A 191 13.54 32.68 -21.63
N ARG A 192 12.90 31.79 -20.87
CA ARG A 192 11.45 31.64 -20.82
C ARG A 192 10.78 32.92 -20.32
N PHE A 193 11.18 33.43 -19.16
CA PHE A 193 10.62 34.68 -18.62
C PHE A 193 10.91 35.91 -19.51
N GLU A 194 12.11 36.03 -20.08
CA GLU A 194 12.43 37.12 -21.02
C GLU A 194 11.56 37.05 -22.29
N ALA A 195 11.26 35.84 -22.80
CA ALA A 195 10.39 35.64 -23.95
C ALA A 195 8.93 36.05 -23.67
N MET A 196 8.46 35.89 -22.43
CA MET A 196 7.16 36.36 -21.95
C MET A 196 7.11 37.88 -21.72
N GLY A 197 8.26 38.56 -21.78
CA GLY A 197 8.37 40.03 -21.65
C GLY A 197 8.69 40.53 -20.23
N TYR A 198 9.03 39.64 -19.30
CA TYR A 198 9.42 40.02 -17.94
C TYR A 198 10.85 40.57 -17.88
N THR A 199 11.09 41.42 -16.88
CA THR A 199 12.46 41.84 -16.55
C THR A 199 13.07 40.81 -15.61
N VAL A 200 14.13 40.13 -16.05
CA VAL A 200 14.77 39.05 -15.28
C VAL A 200 16.06 39.51 -14.62
N THR A 201 16.20 39.21 -13.32
CA THR A 201 17.42 39.36 -12.54
C THR A 201 17.88 38.00 -12.04
N VAL A 202 19.16 37.69 -12.21
CA VAL A 202 19.80 36.50 -11.66
C VAL A 202 20.58 36.91 -10.41
N GLN A 203 20.18 36.42 -9.24
CA GLN A 203 20.81 36.74 -7.96
C GLN A 203 21.73 35.58 -7.54
N PRO A 204 23.06 35.78 -7.50
CA PRO A 204 23.99 34.71 -7.14
C PRO A 204 23.95 34.41 -5.64
N TYR A 205 24.06 33.13 -5.32
CA TYR A 205 24.25 32.61 -3.97
C TYR A 205 25.49 31.71 -3.93
N THR A 206 26.17 31.62 -2.79
CA THR A 206 27.31 30.72 -2.60
C THR A 206 27.23 30.10 -1.22
N ASP A 207 27.26 28.77 -1.18
CA ASP A 207 27.09 28.00 0.04
C ASP A 207 28.38 27.92 0.87
N GLY A 208 28.28 27.27 2.03
CA GLY A 208 29.42 27.05 2.93
C GLY A 208 30.55 26.19 2.33
N GLN A 209 30.27 25.44 1.27
CA GLN A 209 31.25 24.59 0.56
C GLN A 209 31.90 25.33 -0.63
N GLY A 210 31.47 26.55 -0.94
CA GLY A 210 31.95 27.35 -2.05
C GLY A 210 31.33 26.98 -3.41
N ARG A 211 30.23 26.22 -3.42
CA ARG A 211 29.40 25.98 -4.61
C ARG A 211 28.53 27.20 -4.84
N THR A 212 28.34 27.59 -6.10
CA THR A 212 27.58 28.80 -6.47
C THR A 212 26.37 28.38 -7.29
N GLY A 213 25.19 28.86 -6.90
CA GLY A 213 23.94 28.77 -7.65
C GLY A 213 23.30 30.14 -7.81
N ASN A 214 22.15 30.24 -8.46
CA ASN A 214 21.47 31.52 -8.65
C ASN A 214 19.95 31.46 -8.54
N ASN A 215 19.35 32.36 -7.76
CA ASN A 215 17.92 32.63 -7.85
C ASN A 215 17.61 33.33 -9.20
N VAL A 216 16.47 32.99 -9.80
CA VAL A 216 15.94 33.65 -11.01
C VAL A 216 14.69 34.45 -10.62
N ILE A 217 14.76 35.78 -10.77
CA ILE A 217 13.69 36.69 -10.36
C ILE A 217 13.15 37.41 -11.59
N ALA A 218 11.94 37.08 -12.02
CA ALA A 218 11.25 37.71 -13.13
C ALA A 218 10.17 38.67 -12.62
N VAL A 219 10.22 39.93 -13.08
CA VAL A 219 9.37 41.01 -12.56
C VAL A 219 8.47 41.57 -13.66
N LYS A 220 7.18 41.70 -13.33
CA LYS A 220 6.22 42.56 -14.02
C LYS A 220 6.02 43.83 -13.21
N GLU A 221 6.60 44.93 -13.67
CA GLU A 221 6.47 46.21 -12.99
C GLU A 221 5.03 46.73 -13.06
N ALA A 222 4.53 47.24 -11.94
CA ALA A 222 3.30 48.03 -11.92
C ALA A 222 3.56 49.45 -12.42
N GLY A 223 2.49 50.17 -12.79
CA GLY A 223 2.60 51.58 -13.20
C GLY A 223 3.06 52.54 -12.08
N SER A 224 3.08 52.10 -10.82
CA SER A 224 3.49 52.88 -9.64
C SER A 224 4.65 52.19 -8.90
N PRO A 225 5.71 52.92 -8.50
CA PRO A 225 6.79 52.35 -7.68
C PRO A 225 6.39 52.09 -6.22
N ASP A 226 5.21 52.55 -5.81
CA ASP A 226 4.61 52.28 -4.50
C ASP A 226 3.43 51.29 -4.62
N ALA A 227 3.36 50.53 -5.71
CA ALA A 227 2.40 49.44 -5.86
C ALA A 227 2.67 48.30 -4.87
N ASP A 228 1.61 47.55 -4.54
CA ASP A 228 1.74 46.27 -3.83
C ASP A 228 2.61 45.30 -4.63
N ILE A 229 3.21 44.34 -3.95
CA ILE A 229 4.00 43.25 -4.54
C ILE A 229 3.35 41.93 -4.16
N LEU A 230 2.98 41.12 -5.16
CA LEU A 230 2.63 39.72 -4.97
C LEU A 230 3.76 38.85 -5.52
N VAL A 231 4.19 37.87 -4.73
CA VAL A 231 5.19 36.89 -5.12
C VAL A 231 4.51 35.57 -5.48
N LEU A 232 4.91 34.97 -6.60
CA LEU A 232 4.69 33.58 -6.90
C LEU A 232 6.07 32.93 -7.03
N SER A 233 6.25 31.77 -6.43
CA SER A 233 7.59 31.23 -6.18
C SER A 233 7.65 29.70 -6.30
N ALA A 234 8.84 29.17 -6.57
CA ALA A 234 9.18 27.74 -6.65
C ALA A 234 10.71 27.59 -6.45
N HIS A 235 11.26 26.38 -6.28
CA HIS A 235 12.71 26.15 -6.38
C HIS A 235 13.07 25.28 -7.57
N HIS A 236 14.21 25.56 -8.22
CA HIS A 236 14.64 24.83 -9.42
C HIS A 236 15.76 23.85 -9.17
N ASP A 237 16.43 23.89 -8.02
CA ASP A 237 17.41 22.87 -7.70
C ASP A 237 16.72 21.52 -7.42
N SER A 238 17.53 20.47 -7.43
CA SER A 238 17.11 19.12 -7.03
C SER A 238 18.20 18.50 -6.17
N VAL A 239 17.87 17.49 -5.36
CA VAL A 239 18.90 16.63 -4.78
C VAL A 239 19.81 15.99 -5.85
N PRO A 240 21.08 15.67 -5.51
CA PRO A 240 22.03 15.12 -6.48
C PRO A 240 21.66 13.78 -7.12
N THR A 241 20.73 13.02 -6.53
CA THR A 241 20.28 11.70 -6.99
C THR A 241 19.08 11.75 -7.92
N ALA A 242 18.30 12.82 -7.90
CA ALA A 242 17.03 12.91 -8.59
C ALA A 242 17.10 13.86 -9.79
N TYR A 243 16.33 13.54 -10.84
CA TYR A 243 15.99 14.51 -11.88
C TYR A 243 15.06 15.59 -11.35
N GLY A 244 14.39 15.36 -10.21
CA GLY A 244 13.58 16.36 -9.52
C GLY A 244 12.38 16.80 -10.36
N ALA A 245 11.66 15.84 -10.94
CA ALA A 245 10.50 16.14 -11.78
C ALA A 245 9.33 16.65 -10.94
N ASN A 246 8.99 15.92 -9.88
CA ASN A 246 8.07 16.38 -8.86
C ASN A 246 8.73 17.40 -7.95
N ASP A 247 9.99 17.16 -7.54
CA ASP A 247 10.71 17.99 -6.56
C ASP A 247 11.94 18.69 -7.20
N ASN A 248 11.81 19.89 -7.74
CA ASN A 248 10.59 20.68 -7.88
C ASN A 248 10.40 21.30 -9.28
N ALA A 249 10.69 20.52 -10.32
CA ALA A 249 10.40 20.97 -11.69
C ALA A 249 8.90 21.21 -11.92
N SER A 250 8.01 20.48 -11.22
CA SER A 250 6.56 20.65 -11.30
C SER A 250 6.09 22.01 -10.77
N GLY A 251 6.59 22.47 -9.62
CA GLY A 251 6.33 23.82 -9.11
C GLY A 251 6.90 24.91 -10.01
N VAL A 252 8.08 24.69 -10.59
CA VAL A 252 8.67 25.64 -11.55
C VAL A 252 7.89 25.69 -12.87
N ALA A 253 7.38 24.56 -13.35
CA ALA A 253 6.52 24.52 -14.54
C ALA A 253 5.17 25.20 -14.26
N ALA A 254 4.58 25.00 -13.08
CA ALA A 254 3.40 25.73 -12.62
C ALA A 254 3.66 27.25 -12.52
N LEU A 255 4.85 27.64 -12.05
CA LEU A 255 5.27 29.05 -11.98
C LEU A 255 5.36 29.69 -13.39
N LEU A 256 5.94 28.97 -14.35
CA LEU A 256 6.01 29.40 -15.76
C LEU A 256 4.62 29.48 -16.40
N TYR A 257 3.75 28.50 -16.13
CA TYR A 257 2.35 28.51 -16.55
C TYR A 257 1.61 29.75 -16.02
N ALA A 258 1.75 30.03 -14.72
CA ALA A 258 1.14 31.19 -14.09
C ALA A 258 1.67 32.51 -14.65
N ALA A 259 2.98 32.59 -14.94
CA ALA A 259 3.57 33.75 -15.59
C ALA A 259 2.97 33.95 -17.00
N GLU A 260 2.96 32.92 -17.84
CA GLU A 260 2.38 33.01 -19.18
C GLU A 260 0.91 33.48 -19.15
N ALA A 261 0.10 32.98 -18.20
CA ALA A 261 -1.29 33.39 -18.03
C ALA A 261 -1.46 34.85 -17.55
N LEU A 262 -0.47 35.40 -16.84
CA LEU A 262 -0.51 36.74 -16.24
C LEU A 262 0.25 37.80 -17.05
N LYS A 263 0.92 37.44 -18.14
CA LYS A 263 1.79 38.36 -18.90
C LYS A 263 1.07 39.57 -19.50
N ASP A 264 -0.18 39.38 -19.93
CA ASP A 264 -1.00 40.41 -20.58
C ASP A 264 -1.99 41.11 -19.63
N SER A 265 -1.99 40.75 -18.34
CA SER A 265 -2.88 41.37 -17.34
C SER A 265 -2.54 42.85 -17.11
N ASP A 266 -3.51 43.76 -17.27
CA ASP A 266 -3.36 45.12 -16.74
C ASP A 266 -3.35 45.02 -15.21
N SER A 267 -2.23 45.38 -14.58
CA SER A 267 -2.03 45.23 -13.13
C SER A 267 -1.60 46.55 -12.48
N ASP A 268 -2.24 46.90 -11.36
CA ASP A 268 -1.77 47.94 -10.45
C ASP A 268 -0.84 47.39 -9.34
N THR A 269 -0.62 46.08 -9.36
CA THR A 269 0.26 45.31 -8.46
C THR A 269 1.51 44.83 -9.21
N GLU A 270 2.67 44.93 -8.58
CA GLU A 270 3.94 44.39 -9.08
C GLU A 270 3.93 42.86 -8.86
N LEU A 271 4.09 42.09 -9.94
CA LEU A 271 4.20 40.63 -9.84
C LEU A 271 5.67 40.23 -9.89
N ARG A 272 6.09 39.36 -8.96
CA ARG A 272 7.42 38.73 -8.97
C ARG A 272 7.25 37.22 -9.06
N PHE A 273 7.78 36.64 -10.14
CA PHE A 273 7.92 35.19 -10.30
C PHE A 273 9.35 34.82 -9.93
N ILE A 274 9.53 33.99 -8.90
CA ILE A 274 10.85 33.70 -8.35
C ILE A 274 11.11 32.21 -8.35
N SER A 275 12.23 31.80 -8.94
CA SER A 275 12.73 30.44 -8.81
C SER A 275 13.99 30.43 -7.96
N PHE A 276 13.92 29.81 -6.77
CA PHE A 276 15.00 29.75 -5.80
C PHE A 276 16.00 28.62 -6.11
N THR A 277 17.25 28.84 -5.70
CA THR A 277 18.32 27.82 -5.73
C THR A 277 18.60 27.32 -4.31
N ASP A 278 19.13 26.11 -4.17
CA ASP A 278 19.63 25.54 -2.92
C ASP A 278 18.57 25.49 -1.80
N GLU A 279 17.34 25.14 -2.18
CA GLU A 279 16.26 24.82 -1.25
C GLU A 279 16.60 23.55 -0.47
N GLU A 280 17.08 22.53 -1.20
CA GLU A 280 17.30 21.16 -0.71
C GLU A 280 18.38 21.05 0.38
N ASN A 281 19.18 22.12 0.55
CA ASN A 281 20.20 22.25 1.58
C ASN A 281 19.85 23.31 2.65
N GLY A 282 18.56 23.60 2.84
CA GLY A 282 18.05 24.45 3.90
C GLY A 282 17.55 25.83 3.44
N LYS A 283 16.82 25.91 2.33
CA LYS A 283 16.12 27.12 1.85
C LYS A 283 17.06 28.30 1.60
N ASN A 284 18.29 28.02 1.18
CA ASN A 284 19.35 29.03 1.21
C ASN A 284 19.12 30.15 0.19
N GLY A 285 18.57 29.83 -0.98
CA GLY A 285 18.20 30.81 -2.00
C GLY A 285 17.12 31.78 -1.52
N SER A 286 16.02 31.29 -0.95
CA SER A 286 14.95 32.14 -0.43
C SER A 286 15.41 32.99 0.76
N ARG A 287 16.22 32.44 1.67
CA ARG A 287 16.85 33.20 2.77
C ARG A 287 17.76 34.32 2.26
N ALA A 288 18.56 34.05 1.22
CA ALA A 288 19.40 35.07 0.60
C ALA A 288 18.55 36.17 -0.07
N TYR A 289 17.45 35.80 -0.72
CA TYR A 289 16.51 36.74 -1.31
C TYR A 289 15.88 37.64 -0.24
N THR A 290 15.28 37.08 0.80
CA THR A 290 14.59 37.87 1.84
C THR A 290 15.53 38.75 2.65
N ALA A 291 16.78 38.31 2.87
CA ALA A 291 17.83 39.12 3.47
C ALA A 291 18.25 40.32 2.60
N SER A 292 18.08 40.23 1.27
CA SER A 292 18.42 41.31 0.34
C SER A 292 17.35 42.40 0.20
N LEU A 293 16.12 42.12 0.66
CA LEU A 293 14.98 43.03 0.55
C LEU A 293 15.12 44.26 1.46
N THR A 294 14.75 45.42 0.93
CA THR A 294 14.63 46.65 1.74
C THR A 294 13.34 46.64 2.58
N ASP A 295 13.33 47.36 3.71
CA ASP A 295 12.11 47.52 4.53
C ASP A 295 10.92 48.07 3.71
N GLY A 296 11.22 48.92 2.73
CA GLY A 296 10.22 49.47 1.81
C GLY A 296 9.65 48.43 0.85
N GLU A 297 10.43 47.43 0.42
CA GLU A 297 9.92 46.32 -0.37
C GLU A 297 9.11 45.35 0.49
N LYS A 298 9.63 44.94 1.65
CA LYS A 298 8.90 44.07 2.59
C LYS A 298 7.54 44.64 2.94
N THR A 299 7.49 45.95 3.18
CA THR A 299 6.26 46.71 3.41
C THR A 299 5.25 46.62 2.27
N ARG A 300 5.70 46.52 1.02
CA ARG A 300 4.82 46.45 -0.16
C ARG A 300 4.44 45.02 -0.51
N MET A 301 5.19 44.03 -0.04
CA MET A 301 4.88 42.61 -0.24
C MET A 301 3.62 42.24 0.53
N ILE A 302 2.56 41.97 -0.21
CA ILE A 302 1.28 41.62 0.38
C ILE A 302 1.17 40.13 0.64
N GLY A 303 1.82 39.30 -0.18
CA GLY A 303 1.87 37.86 0.07
C GLY A 303 2.74 37.10 -0.92
N ASP A 304 2.88 35.81 -0.65
CA ASP A 304 3.63 34.84 -1.44
C ASP A 304 2.81 33.56 -1.63
N ILE A 305 2.80 33.03 -2.85
CA ILE A 305 2.24 31.73 -3.20
C ILE A 305 3.38 30.89 -3.77
N GLN A 306 3.97 30.04 -2.92
CA GLN A 306 5.00 29.08 -3.29
C GLN A 306 4.34 27.82 -3.88
N LEU A 307 4.93 27.26 -4.93
CA LEU A 307 4.52 26.04 -5.61
C LEU A 307 5.62 25.00 -5.40
N ASP A 308 5.29 23.88 -4.76
CA ASP A 308 6.27 22.83 -4.46
C ASP A 308 5.64 21.44 -4.45
N MET A 309 6.22 20.50 -5.20
CA MET A 309 5.74 19.13 -5.40
C MET A 309 4.26 19.07 -5.80
N LEU A 310 4.00 18.92 -7.10
CA LEU A 310 2.65 18.94 -7.66
C LEU A 310 2.45 17.76 -8.62
N GLY A 311 1.36 17.03 -8.43
CA GLY A 311 0.94 15.97 -9.34
C GLY A 311 1.77 14.68 -9.30
N GLY A 312 2.61 14.47 -8.28
CA GLY A 312 3.42 13.25 -8.17
C GLY A 312 2.60 11.97 -7.98
N LEU A 313 3.18 10.83 -8.39
CA LEU A 313 2.58 9.51 -8.19
C LEU A 313 2.26 9.25 -6.70
N GLY A 314 1.00 8.92 -6.41
CA GLY A 314 0.50 8.71 -5.05
C GLY A 314 -0.08 9.96 -4.39
N ALA A 315 -0.11 11.11 -5.10
CA ALA A 315 -0.76 12.32 -4.60
C ALA A 315 -2.30 12.19 -4.57
N ASP A 316 -2.94 12.75 -3.54
CA ASP A 316 -4.40 12.86 -3.44
C ASP A 316 -4.87 14.31 -3.25
N GLY A 317 -4.84 15.08 -4.34
CA GLY A 317 -5.25 16.49 -4.35
C GLY A 317 -4.14 17.46 -3.96
N THR A 318 -4.52 18.72 -3.74
CA THR A 318 -3.60 19.83 -3.40
C THR A 318 -3.97 20.42 -2.04
N LEU A 319 -2.95 20.71 -1.24
CA LEU A 319 -3.02 21.39 0.03
C LEU A 319 -2.65 22.86 -0.11
N VAL A 320 -3.14 23.68 0.81
CA VAL A 320 -2.66 25.03 1.05
C VAL A 320 -2.01 25.10 2.44
N CYS A 321 -0.70 25.06 2.47
CA CYS A 321 0.06 25.00 3.71
C CYS A 321 0.49 26.39 4.18
N THR A 322 0.31 26.67 5.47
CA THR A 322 0.95 27.80 6.15
C THR A 322 1.98 27.27 7.15
N MET A 323 2.86 28.13 7.68
CA MET A 323 3.89 27.70 8.63
C MET A 323 3.34 27.03 9.89
N ASP A 324 2.16 27.44 10.35
CA ASP A 324 1.55 26.99 11.60
C ASP A 324 0.14 26.41 11.42
N GLY A 325 -0.32 26.21 10.18
CA GLY A 325 -1.66 25.73 9.85
C GLY A 325 -2.78 26.75 10.06
N GLU A 326 -2.47 27.94 10.57
CA GLU A 326 -3.44 29.01 10.76
C GLU A 326 -3.74 29.73 9.45
N ALA A 327 -4.94 30.29 9.37
CA ALA A 327 -5.36 31.07 8.21
C ALA A 327 -4.56 32.38 8.10
N ASN A 328 -4.13 32.71 6.88
CA ASN A 328 -3.77 34.06 6.49
C ASN A 328 -4.63 34.49 5.30
N TRP A 329 -4.54 35.77 4.90
CA TRP A 329 -5.40 36.28 3.85
C TRP A 329 -5.16 35.62 2.48
N VAL A 330 -3.92 35.15 2.21
CA VAL A 330 -3.56 34.46 0.98
C VAL A 330 -4.20 33.07 0.97
N SER A 331 -4.10 32.31 2.07
CA SER A 331 -4.73 31.00 2.19
C SER A 331 -6.25 31.09 2.08
N ASP A 332 -6.87 32.09 2.73
CA ASP A 332 -8.31 32.31 2.62
C ASP A 332 -8.75 32.68 1.20
N LEU A 333 -7.93 33.45 0.48
CA LEU A 333 -8.21 33.78 -0.92
C LEU A 333 -8.11 32.53 -1.80
N LEU A 334 -7.07 31.71 -1.64
CA LEU A 334 -6.91 30.46 -2.37
C LEU A 334 -8.06 29.49 -2.09
N GLN A 335 -8.43 29.27 -0.82
CA GLN A 335 -9.57 28.42 -0.47
C GLN A 335 -10.93 28.98 -0.96
N LYS A 336 -11.02 30.29 -1.16
CA LYS A 336 -12.19 30.91 -1.82
C LYS A 336 -12.21 30.61 -3.32
N LYS A 337 -11.04 30.48 -3.97
CA LYS A 337 -10.92 30.12 -5.40
C LYS A 337 -11.16 28.62 -5.61
N ASP A 338 -10.56 27.82 -4.75
CA ASP A 338 -10.76 26.38 -4.70
C ASP A 338 -11.12 25.93 -3.28
N PRO A 339 -12.42 25.72 -3.00
CA PRO A 339 -12.89 25.22 -1.72
C PRO A 339 -12.47 23.77 -1.39
N ALA A 340 -11.88 23.03 -2.33
CA ALA A 340 -11.35 21.69 -2.08
C ALA A 340 -10.00 21.72 -1.35
N LEU A 341 -9.26 22.83 -1.42
CA LEU A 341 -7.97 22.99 -0.75
C LEU A 341 -8.10 22.86 0.77
N GLU A 342 -7.45 21.84 1.32
CA GLU A 342 -7.31 21.67 2.75
C GLU A 342 -6.09 22.43 3.27
N ARG A 343 -6.25 23.10 4.42
CA ARG A 343 -5.18 23.85 5.05
C ARG A 343 -4.42 22.99 6.05
N ARG A 344 -3.09 22.93 5.92
CA ARG A 344 -2.18 22.17 6.81
C ARG A 344 -0.99 23.04 7.24
N ALA A 345 -0.21 22.54 8.19
CA ALA A 345 1.04 23.17 8.62
C ALA A 345 2.22 22.56 7.88
N GLU A 346 3.09 23.38 7.26
CA GLU A 346 4.34 22.93 6.64
C GLU A 346 5.43 24.02 6.78
N THR A 347 6.65 23.61 7.07
CA THR A 347 7.82 24.47 7.32
C THR A 347 9.05 24.11 6.48
N ALA A 348 8.98 22.99 5.74
CA ALA A 348 10.11 22.44 5.00
C ALA A 348 10.57 23.36 3.85
N SER A 349 9.63 23.99 3.13
CA SER A 349 9.89 24.74 1.89
C SER A 349 10.06 26.26 2.05
N ASP A 350 10.39 26.94 0.94
CA ASP A 350 10.84 28.33 0.86
C ASP A 350 9.83 29.39 1.36
N HIS A 351 8.52 29.09 1.36
CA HIS A 351 7.49 30.00 1.90
C HIS A 351 7.77 30.38 3.37
N ALA A 352 8.44 29.49 4.10
CA ALA A 352 8.91 29.72 5.46
C ALA A 352 9.83 30.96 5.55
N SER A 353 10.77 31.09 4.61
CA SER A 353 11.72 32.21 4.58
C SER A 353 11.03 33.55 4.38
N LEU A 354 9.94 33.59 3.61
CA LEU A 354 9.15 34.80 3.35
C LEU A 354 8.22 35.12 4.53
N GLN A 355 7.56 34.12 5.11
CA GLN A 355 6.75 34.29 6.33
C GLN A 355 7.56 34.89 7.48
N LEU A 356 8.79 34.41 7.69
CA LEU A 356 9.69 34.92 8.72
C LEU A 356 10.29 36.30 8.40
N ALA A 357 10.27 36.69 7.12
CA ALA A 357 10.60 38.05 6.70
C ALA A 357 9.42 39.04 6.83
N GLY A 358 8.27 38.58 7.33
CA GLY A 358 7.06 39.37 7.57
C GLY A 358 6.11 39.44 6.38
N VAL A 359 6.22 38.50 5.42
CA VAL A 359 5.34 38.42 4.26
C VAL A 359 4.38 37.25 4.44
N PRO A 360 3.04 37.44 4.51
CA PRO A 360 2.10 36.32 4.58
C PRO A 360 2.33 35.35 3.40
N SER A 361 2.73 34.13 3.71
CA SER A 361 3.15 33.17 2.69
C SER A 361 2.39 31.86 2.82
N VAL A 362 2.15 31.22 1.69
CA VAL A 362 1.52 29.90 1.62
C VAL A 362 2.31 29.02 0.67
N LEU A 363 2.27 27.73 0.92
CA LEU A 363 2.74 26.70 0.02
C LEU A 363 1.55 25.96 -0.57
N LEU A 364 1.43 25.96 -1.89
CA LEU A 364 0.60 25.00 -2.60
C LEU A 364 1.46 23.78 -2.92
N MET A 365 1.10 22.64 -2.32
CA MET A 365 1.76 21.36 -2.52
C MET A 365 0.73 20.25 -2.62
N GLN A 366 1.08 19.14 -3.26
CA GLN A 366 0.25 17.95 -3.25
C GLN A 366 0.00 17.42 -1.82
N ASN A 367 -1.13 16.76 -1.62
CA ASN A 367 -1.36 15.93 -0.43
C ASN A 367 -0.61 14.61 -0.59
N GLU A 368 0.02 14.13 0.48
CA GLU A 368 1.03 13.06 0.49
C GLU A 368 2.31 13.40 -0.31
N ARG A 369 3.49 12.97 0.16
CA ARG A 369 4.76 13.33 -0.53
C ARG A 369 4.98 12.60 -1.86
N GLY A 370 4.21 11.55 -2.13
CA GLY A 370 4.36 10.68 -3.29
C GLY A 370 5.46 9.64 -3.09
N TYR A 371 5.35 8.52 -3.80
CA TYR A 371 6.18 7.34 -3.53
C TYR A 371 7.67 7.50 -3.86
N LEU A 372 8.04 8.41 -4.76
CA LEU A 372 9.36 8.45 -5.40
C LEU A 372 10.19 9.69 -5.00
N TYR A 373 9.79 10.36 -3.93
CA TYR A 373 10.48 11.52 -3.36
C TYR A 373 11.99 11.27 -3.18
N HIS A 374 12.82 12.24 -3.62
CA HIS A 374 14.29 12.21 -3.54
C HIS A 374 14.97 10.98 -4.19
N SER A 375 14.27 10.30 -5.09
CA SER A 375 14.78 9.12 -5.79
C SER A 375 15.19 9.40 -7.24
N ALA A 376 16.03 8.52 -7.78
CA ALA A 376 16.39 8.53 -9.21
C ALA A 376 15.18 8.33 -10.15
N ALA A 377 14.03 7.90 -9.62
CA ALA A 377 12.79 7.71 -10.37
C ALA A 377 11.79 8.87 -10.21
N ASP A 378 12.20 9.98 -9.59
CA ASP A 378 11.44 11.23 -9.66
C ASP A 378 11.55 11.84 -11.08
N THR A 379 10.72 11.31 -11.99
CA THR A 379 10.73 11.59 -13.44
C THR A 379 9.36 12.03 -13.95
N VAL A 380 9.34 12.66 -15.12
CA VAL A 380 8.16 13.35 -15.67
C VAL A 380 6.98 12.40 -15.97
N ASP A 381 7.26 11.14 -16.30
CA ASP A 381 6.25 10.11 -16.55
C ASP A 381 5.45 9.70 -15.30
N GLN A 382 5.86 10.18 -14.12
CA GLN A 382 5.19 9.95 -12.84
C GLN A 382 4.26 11.11 -12.44
N LEU A 383 4.12 12.15 -13.28
CA LEU A 383 3.38 13.37 -12.95
C LEU A 383 2.01 13.47 -13.65
N ASP A 384 0.96 13.80 -12.89
CA ASP A 384 -0.31 14.29 -13.42
C ASP A 384 -0.21 15.77 -13.77
N LEU A 385 -0.07 16.05 -15.06
CA LEU A 385 0.07 17.41 -15.58
C LEU A 385 -1.20 18.25 -15.42
N TYR A 386 -2.38 17.63 -15.33
CA TYR A 386 -3.62 18.37 -15.09
C TYR A 386 -3.72 18.83 -13.63
N ALA A 387 -3.25 18.01 -12.67
CA ALA A 387 -3.14 18.44 -11.28
C ALA A 387 -2.17 19.62 -11.12
N ILE A 388 -1.02 19.60 -11.81
CA ILE A 388 -0.08 20.73 -11.83
C ILE A 388 -0.75 21.99 -12.40
N ALA A 389 -1.45 21.86 -13.53
CA ALA A 389 -2.14 22.97 -14.17
C ALA A 389 -3.27 23.53 -13.29
N ASP A 390 -4.04 22.68 -12.60
CA ASP A 390 -5.14 23.09 -11.71
C ASP A 390 -4.63 23.89 -10.49
N ALA A 391 -3.54 23.44 -9.87
CA ALA A 391 -2.85 24.19 -8.81
C ALA A 391 -2.36 25.56 -9.31
N ALA A 392 -1.77 25.59 -10.52
CA ALA A 392 -1.32 26.84 -11.15
C ALA A 392 -2.50 27.77 -11.48
N GLU A 393 -3.61 27.25 -11.99
CA GLU A 393 -4.83 28.03 -12.29
C GLU A 393 -5.46 28.62 -11.04
N THR A 394 -5.43 27.89 -9.91
CA THR A 394 -5.87 28.40 -8.61
C THR A 394 -5.01 29.58 -8.15
N ALA A 395 -3.69 29.47 -8.27
CA ALA A 395 -2.76 30.58 -8.00
C ALA A 395 -3.01 31.78 -8.95
N VAL A 396 -3.21 31.52 -10.25
CA VAL A 396 -3.53 32.55 -11.25
C VAL A 396 -4.84 33.26 -10.93
N ALA A 397 -5.89 32.52 -10.55
CA ALA A 397 -7.20 33.10 -10.23
C ALA A 397 -7.17 33.97 -8.97
N ALA A 398 -6.32 33.64 -7.99
CA ALA A 398 -6.03 34.48 -6.84
C ALA A 398 -5.25 35.73 -7.26
N ALA A 399 -4.16 35.56 -8.02
CA ALA A 399 -3.33 36.66 -8.51
C ALA A 399 -4.10 37.66 -9.39
N GLN A 400 -5.02 37.19 -10.25
CA GLN A 400 -5.87 38.06 -11.08
C GLN A 400 -6.85 38.90 -10.25
N GLU A 401 -7.40 38.36 -9.15
CA GLU A 401 -8.23 39.15 -8.23
C GLU A 401 -7.38 40.23 -7.55
N ILE A 402 -6.16 39.89 -7.13
CA ILE A 402 -5.24 40.84 -6.49
C ILE A 402 -4.79 41.94 -7.47
N CYS A 403 -4.46 41.61 -8.72
CA CYS A 403 -3.96 42.55 -9.72
C CYS A 403 -5.01 43.54 -10.25
N SER A 404 -6.29 43.32 -9.92
CA SER A 404 -7.37 44.16 -10.39
C SER A 404 -7.34 45.52 -9.71
N SER A 405 -7.45 46.60 -10.50
CA SER A 405 -7.57 47.96 -9.97
C SER A 405 -8.83 48.22 -9.14
N ASP A 406 -9.79 47.28 -9.15
CA ASP A 406 -11.00 47.32 -8.33
C ASP A 406 -10.80 46.65 -6.94
N THR A 407 -9.65 46.02 -6.72
CA THR A 407 -9.29 45.34 -5.47
C THR A 407 -8.50 46.30 -4.59
N ASP A 408 -8.94 46.48 -3.35
CA ASP A 408 -8.22 47.32 -2.39
C ASP A 408 -6.87 46.65 -2.02
N SER A 409 -5.86 47.48 -1.77
CA SER A 409 -4.52 47.01 -1.37
C SER A 409 -4.61 46.15 -0.10
N TYR A 410 -3.97 44.98 -0.11
CA TYR A 410 -3.88 44.09 1.05
C TYR A 410 -2.77 44.48 2.04
N ARG A 411 -2.04 45.56 1.77
CA ARG A 411 -0.86 45.97 2.54
C ARG A 411 -1.07 46.10 4.05
N GLU A 412 -2.20 46.66 4.49
CA GLU A 412 -2.49 46.81 5.92
C GLU A 412 -2.71 45.45 6.59
N LEU A 413 -3.50 44.58 5.94
CA LEU A 413 -3.77 43.22 6.41
C LEU A 413 -2.50 42.36 6.41
N ALA A 414 -1.69 42.47 5.36
CA ALA A 414 -0.44 41.75 5.24
C ALA A 414 0.54 42.12 6.34
N ARG A 415 0.64 43.41 6.69
CA ARG A 415 1.45 43.85 7.83
C ARG A 415 0.90 43.35 9.16
N GLU A 416 -0.41 43.38 9.37
CA GLU A 416 -1.00 42.87 10.61
C GLU A 416 -0.68 41.38 10.82
N GLN A 417 -0.66 40.59 9.75
CA GLN A 417 -0.39 39.16 9.79
C GLN A 417 1.10 38.79 9.71
N GLY A 418 1.94 39.67 9.15
CA GLY A 418 3.37 39.42 8.93
C GLY A 418 4.30 40.11 9.94
N ASP A 419 4.00 41.34 10.38
CA ASP A 419 4.88 42.09 11.28
C ASP A 419 4.97 41.41 12.65
N GLY A 420 6.18 41.02 13.04
CA GLY A 420 6.41 40.36 14.33
C GLY A 420 5.89 38.92 14.37
N TYR A 421 5.65 38.28 13.22
CA TYR A 421 5.39 36.85 13.16
C TYR A 421 6.51 36.08 13.87
N THR A 422 6.14 35.26 14.84
CA THR A 422 7.06 34.43 15.61
C THR A 422 6.77 32.97 15.32
N TYR A 423 7.84 32.21 15.12
CA TYR A 423 7.77 30.77 14.93
C TYR A 423 6.97 30.13 16.09
N ARG A 424 5.98 29.32 15.74
CA ARG A 424 5.14 28.59 16.69
C ARG A 424 5.65 27.16 16.80
N GLN A 425 6.05 26.77 18.00
CA GLN A 425 6.39 25.40 18.31
C GLN A 425 5.13 24.63 18.71
N THR A 426 4.58 23.88 17.76
CA THR A 426 3.46 22.97 18.04
C THR A 426 3.95 21.69 18.74
N ARG A 427 2.99 20.84 19.12
CA ARG A 427 3.31 19.51 19.63
C ARG A 427 4.01 18.65 18.57
N GLN A 428 3.58 18.73 17.32
CA GLN A 428 4.09 18.01 16.15
C GLN A 428 5.49 18.48 15.71
N ASN A 429 5.82 19.76 15.89
CA ASN A 429 7.13 20.28 15.46
C ASN A 429 8.26 19.59 16.22
N VAL A 430 9.13 18.89 15.49
CA VAL A 430 10.30 18.20 16.03
C VAL A 430 11.33 19.21 16.53
N ILE A 431 12.04 18.84 17.59
CA ILE A 431 13.23 19.57 18.08
C ILE A 431 14.41 18.64 17.83
N TYR A 432 15.27 19.00 16.88
CA TYR A 432 16.48 18.24 16.59
C TYR A 432 17.54 18.50 17.66
N PHE A 433 17.38 17.87 18.83
CA PHE A 433 18.45 17.84 19.82
C PHE A 433 19.70 17.19 19.19
N SER A 434 20.87 17.71 19.53
CA SER A 434 22.17 17.44 18.89
C SER A 434 22.33 18.00 17.49
N SER A 435 21.40 18.82 16.98
CA SER A 435 21.62 19.59 15.75
C SER A 435 22.61 20.73 15.96
N SER A 436 23.25 21.17 14.88
CA SER A 436 24.10 22.36 14.92
C SER A 436 23.24 23.62 15.04
N LEU A 437 23.84 24.73 15.48
CA LEU A 437 23.17 26.04 15.45
C LEU A 437 22.64 26.37 14.05
N ALA A 438 23.41 26.08 13.01
CA ALA A 438 23.03 26.39 11.63
C ALA A 438 21.76 25.63 11.22
N ASP A 439 21.64 24.36 11.59
CA ASP A 439 20.46 23.54 11.31
C ASP A 439 19.25 24.01 12.13
N THR A 440 19.47 24.38 13.40
CA THR A 440 18.41 24.97 14.24
C THR A 440 17.88 26.27 13.62
N GLU A 441 18.77 27.17 13.22
CA GLU A 441 18.38 28.44 12.60
C GLU A 441 17.76 28.24 11.20
N ALA A 442 18.15 27.21 10.46
CA ALA A 442 17.52 26.84 9.20
C ALA A 442 16.10 26.29 9.41
N TYR A 443 15.91 25.48 10.46
CA TYR A 443 14.61 24.91 10.83
C TYR A 443 13.63 25.96 11.38
N ILE A 444 14.09 26.79 12.32
CA ILE A 444 13.31 27.92 12.86
C ILE A 444 13.15 29.01 11.79
N GLY A 445 14.11 29.09 10.86
CA GLY A 445 14.22 30.11 9.82
C GLY A 445 14.60 31.51 10.33
N ALA A 446 15.06 31.62 11.57
CA ALA A 446 15.53 32.87 12.17
C ALA A 446 16.80 32.64 12.99
N SER A 447 17.70 33.64 13.01
CA SER A 447 18.92 33.54 13.81
C SER A 447 18.68 33.85 15.29
N GLY A 448 19.37 33.10 16.15
CA GLY A 448 19.32 33.30 17.60
C GLY A 448 20.20 34.48 18.04
N GLU A 449 19.81 35.15 19.12
CA GLU A 449 20.68 36.13 19.78
C GLU A 449 21.60 35.41 20.77
N LEU A 450 22.91 35.38 20.55
CA LEU A 450 23.86 34.86 21.53
C LEU A 450 23.79 35.67 22.83
N THR A 451 23.30 35.05 23.91
CA THR A 451 23.15 35.69 25.22
C THR A 451 24.25 35.34 26.21
N ASP A 452 24.85 34.15 26.11
CA ASP A 452 25.90 33.71 27.03
C ASP A 452 26.86 32.70 26.41
N THR A 453 28.10 32.64 26.92
CA THR A 453 29.11 31.66 26.53
C THR A 453 29.97 31.28 27.74
N ASN A 454 30.04 29.98 28.06
CA ASN A 454 30.79 29.49 29.22
C ASN A 454 31.59 28.22 28.87
N GLU A 455 32.74 28.02 29.54
CA GLU A 455 33.58 26.83 29.37
C GLU A 455 33.68 26.03 30.66
N VAL A 456 33.48 24.72 30.57
CA VAL A 456 33.64 23.79 31.71
C VAL A 456 34.78 22.82 31.37
N SER A 457 35.85 22.86 32.16
CA SER A 457 37.01 21.98 31.98
C SER A 457 37.20 21.05 33.17
N TRP A 458 37.27 19.74 32.93
CA TRP A 458 37.54 18.74 33.96
C TRP A 458 38.25 17.49 33.38
N ASN A 459 39.28 16.99 34.06
CA ASN A 459 40.04 15.78 33.67
C ASN A 459 40.53 15.72 32.19
N GLY A 460 40.93 16.86 31.62
CA GLY A 460 41.51 16.92 30.28
C GLY A 460 40.51 17.03 29.12
N TRP A 461 39.22 17.14 29.41
CA TRP A 461 38.17 17.53 28.47
C TRP A 461 37.68 18.94 28.78
N THR A 462 37.31 19.69 27.74
CA THR A 462 36.73 21.03 27.83
C THR A 462 35.46 21.04 27.01
N ASP A 463 34.34 21.36 27.65
CA ASP A 463 33.07 21.60 26.99
C ASP A 463 32.82 23.10 26.90
N VAL A 464 32.43 23.57 25.71
CA VAL A 464 32.00 24.95 25.46
C VAL A 464 30.48 24.97 25.41
N TYR A 465 29.87 25.86 26.17
CA TYR A 465 28.43 26.09 26.19
C TYR A 465 28.11 27.46 25.60
N GLU A 466 27.22 27.51 24.62
CA GLU A 466 26.68 28.74 24.04
C GLU A 466 25.17 28.77 24.20
N ILE A 467 24.61 29.90 24.63
CA ILE A 467 23.16 30.05 24.84
C ILE A 467 22.63 31.11 23.89
N TYR A 468 21.69 30.72 23.04
CA TYR A 468 21.03 31.58 22.07
C TYR A 468 19.56 31.81 22.45
N ARG A 469 19.13 33.07 22.44
CA ARG A 469 17.75 33.46 22.73
C ARG A 469 16.94 33.62 21.44
N TYR A 470 15.77 33.01 21.44
CA TYR A 470 14.72 33.10 20.43
C TYR A 470 13.42 33.64 21.05
N SER A 471 12.55 34.20 20.22
CA SER A 471 11.19 34.58 20.58
C SER A 471 10.22 33.67 19.82
N MET A 472 9.51 32.80 20.54
CA MET A 472 8.73 31.70 19.94
C MET A 472 7.42 31.51 20.68
N ARG A 473 6.34 31.16 19.97
CA ARG A 473 5.07 30.75 20.59
C ARG A 473 5.17 29.29 20.99
N TRP A 474 4.99 28.99 22.27
CA TRP A 474 5.00 27.62 22.82
C TRP A 474 3.62 27.27 23.37
N PHE A 475 3.24 25.99 23.30
CA PHE A 475 2.05 25.48 23.98
C PHE A 475 0.75 26.19 23.54
N ASP A 476 0.69 26.62 22.28
CA ASP A 476 -0.42 27.42 21.72
C ASP A 476 -0.69 28.73 22.46
N ALA A 477 0.34 29.29 23.09
CA ALA A 477 0.32 30.62 23.66
C ALA A 477 0.03 31.69 22.60
N GLU A 478 -0.86 32.63 22.92
CA GLU A 478 -1.18 33.79 22.07
C GLU A 478 0.03 34.70 21.84
N THR A 479 0.88 34.91 22.85
CA THR A 479 2.09 35.73 22.75
C THR A 479 3.36 34.89 22.82
N PRO A 480 4.43 35.27 22.12
CA PRO A 480 5.69 34.54 22.14
C PRO A 480 6.38 34.65 23.51
N MET A 481 7.07 33.58 23.89
CA MET A 481 7.88 33.47 25.09
C MET A 481 9.38 33.54 24.76
N ASN A 482 10.16 34.10 25.69
CA ASN A 482 11.62 34.05 25.57
C ASN A 482 12.08 32.60 25.76
N THR A 483 12.79 32.10 24.76
CA THR A 483 13.25 30.72 24.68
C THR A 483 14.76 30.71 24.50
N TYR A 484 15.47 29.93 25.30
CA TYR A 484 16.93 29.88 25.37
C TYR A 484 17.40 28.48 24.99
N TYR A 485 18.02 28.38 23.83
CA TYR A 485 18.61 27.14 23.32
C TYR A 485 20.07 27.09 23.75
N GLN A 486 20.45 26.03 24.42
CA GLN A 486 21.81 25.81 24.91
C GLN A 486 22.51 24.74 24.07
N TYR A 487 23.66 25.12 23.51
CA TYR A 487 24.51 24.26 22.69
C TYR A 487 25.75 23.86 23.47
N ARG A 488 26.08 22.58 23.48
CA ARG A 488 27.32 22.03 24.02
C ARG A 488 28.23 21.58 22.88
N ASN A 489 29.41 22.17 22.81
CA ASN A 489 30.38 21.95 21.72
C ASN A 489 29.76 22.12 20.32
N GLY A 490 28.82 23.08 20.20
CA GLY A 490 28.13 23.39 18.95
C GLY A 490 26.85 22.60 18.68
N PHE A 491 26.41 21.72 19.59
CA PHE A 491 25.23 20.86 19.40
C PHE A 491 24.15 21.12 20.45
N LEU A 492 22.89 21.24 20.03
CA LEU A 492 21.76 21.57 20.90
C LEU A 492 21.55 20.49 21.97
N GLU A 493 21.66 20.83 23.26
CA GLU A 493 21.51 19.85 24.36
C GLU A 493 20.25 20.13 25.19
N HIS A 494 19.84 21.40 25.30
CA HIS A 494 18.81 21.81 26.25
C HIS A 494 18.08 23.07 25.79
N ILE A 495 16.79 23.16 26.11
CA ILE A 495 15.97 24.36 25.88
C ILE A 495 15.33 24.81 27.19
N GLU A 496 15.42 26.10 27.47
CA GLU A 496 14.79 26.73 28.62
C GLU A 496 13.83 27.83 28.14
N ILE A 497 12.60 27.83 28.62
CA ILE A 497 11.59 28.85 28.34
C ILE A 497 11.38 29.65 29.63
N ARG A 498 11.31 30.97 29.50
CA ARG A 498 11.11 31.91 30.61
C ARG A 498 9.79 32.68 30.43
N PRO A 499 8.64 32.09 30.78
CA PRO A 499 7.34 32.66 30.46
C PRO A 499 7.05 33.98 31.21
N GLN A 500 7.59 34.15 32.41
CA GLN A 500 7.40 35.37 33.20
C GLN A 500 8.15 36.60 32.64
N GLU A 501 9.14 36.39 31.75
CA GLU A 501 9.76 37.49 31.01
C GLU A 501 8.82 38.07 29.93
N THR A 502 7.75 37.35 29.61
CA THR A 502 6.76 37.68 28.57
C THR A 502 5.33 37.64 29.12
N ASP A 503 5.15 38.04 30.39
CA ASP A 503 3.87 38.23 31.08
C ASP A 503 2.99 36.99 31.33
N TYR A 504 3.52 35.76 31.17
CA TYR A 504 2.81 34.54 31.54
C TYR A 504 3.06 34.12 33.00
N SER A 505 1.99 33.87 33.76
CA SER A 505 2.07 33.28 35.11
C SER A 505 2.35 31.77 35.05
N ALA A 506 2.80 31.20 36.18
CA ALA A 506 3.05 29.77 36.27
C ALA A 506 1.76 28.95 36.07
N GLU A 507 0.62 29.45 36.58
CA GLU A 507 -0.68 28.81 36.40
C GLU A 507 -1.15 28.82 34.94
N GLU A 508 -0.93 29.93 34.22
CA GLU A 508 -1.28 30.01 32.79
C GLU A 508 -0.44 29.05 31.95
N VAL A 509 0.88 29.02 32.19
CA VAL A 509 1.78 28.11 31.46
C VAL A 509 1.46 26.66 31.74
N ARG A 510 1.16 26.33 33.01
CA ARG A 510 0.70 24.98 33.36
C ARG A 510 -0.55 24.60 32.59
N ALA A 511 -1.55 25.47 32.51
CA ALA A 511 -2.78 25.21 31.78
C ALA A 511 -2.52 25.01 30.27
N LEU A 512 -1.60 25.78 29.68
CA LEU A 512 -1.19 25.61 28.28
C LEU A 512 -0.51 24.25 28.04
N ILE A 513 0.43 23.86 28.92
CA ILE A 513 1.09 22.55 28.83
C ILE A 513 0.08 21.42 29.03
N GLU A 514 -0.84 21.54 30.01
CA GLU A 514 -1.87 20.52 30.25
C GLU A 514 -2.89 20.41 29.12
N ASN A 515 -3.20 21.50 28.43
CA ASN A 515 -4.06 21.46 27.23
C ASN A 515 -3.39 20.72 26.07
N MET A 516 -2.07 20.89 25.91
CA MET A 516 -1.32 20.29 24.81
C MET A 516 -0.88 18.84 25.08
N TYR A 517 -0.43 18.54 26.31
CA TYR A 517 0.18 17.25 26.68
C TYR A 517 -0.65 16.45 27.69
N GLY A 518 -1.80 16.96 28.13
CA GLY A 518 -2.65 16.29 29.11
C GLY A 518 -2.15 16.41 30.56
N SER A 519 -2.59 15.49 31.40
CA SER A 519 -2.24 15.49 32.84
C SER A 519 -0.75 15.17 33.04
N PRO A 520 -0.08 15.77 34.05
CA PRO A 520 1.35 15.53 34.29
C PRO A 520 1.63 14.11 34.77
N ASP A 521 2.80 13.58 34.40
CA ASP A 521 3.26 12.25 34.80
C ASP A 521 3.74 12.23 36.25
N THR A 522 4.47 13.28 36.65
CA THR A 522 5.05 13.39 37.99
C THR A 522 4.92 14.79 38.55
N GLU A 523 4.73 14.88 39.87
CA GLU A 523 4.69 16.13 40.63
C GLU A 523 5.42 15.92 41.96
N GLU A 524 6.71 16.23 41.98
CA GLU A 524 7.60 16.03 43.14
C GLU A 524 8.45 17.28 43.39
N ASP A 525 8.66 17.63 44.65
CA ASP A 525 9.53 18.74 45.09
C ASP A 525 9.28 20.11 44.41
N GLY A 526 8.04 20.37 43.96
CA GLY A 526 7.67 21.63 43.28
C GLY A 526 7.99 21.66 41.79
N GLN A 527 8.41 20.54 41.23
CA GLN A 527 8.60 20.29 39.81
C GLN A 527 7.43 19.46 39.28
N VAL A 528 6.84 19.88 38.16
CA VAL A 528 5.79 19.17 37.44
C VAL A 528 6.36 18.75 36.09
N SER A 529 6.19 17.49 35.70
CA SER A 529 6.79 16.97 34.47
C SER A 529 5.79 16.24 33.59
N TRP A 530 6.00 16.36 32.27
CA TRP A 530 5.29 15.66 31.21
C TRP A 530 6.33 15.01 30.30
N ALA A 531 6.07 13.78 29.91
CA ALA A 531 6.76 13.13 28.82
C ALA A 531 5.82 13.08 27.62
N ASP A 532 6.31 13.55 26.48
CA ASP A 532 5.73 13.23 25.19
C ASP A 532 6.57 12.12 24.55
N PRO A 533 6.17 10.84 24.69
CA PRO A 533 6.89 9.73 24.09
C PRO A 533 6.80 9.74 22.56
N ILE A 534 5.83 10.46 21.98
CA ILE A 534 5.60 10.54 20.53
C ILE A 534 6.65 11.45 19.90
N TYR A 535 6.82 12.67 20.40
CA TYR A 535 7.79 13.63 19.82
C TYR A 535 9.10 13.73 20.60
N SER A 536 9.38 12.74 21.45
CA SER A 536 10.58 12.65 22.30
C SER A 536 10.85 13.89 23.17
N LYS A 537 9.79 14.59 23.62
CA LYS A 537 9.91 15.80 24.45
C LYS A 537 9.74 15.45 25.92
N TYR A 538 10.72 15.82 26.74
CA TYR A 538 10.54 15.86 28.19
C TYR A 538 10.37 17.31 28.62
N ILE A 539 9.19 17.65 29.15
CA ILE A 539 8.82 19.00 29.54
C ILE A 539 8.74 19.04 31.05
N THR A 540 9.43 19.99 31.64
CA THR A 540 9.42 20.20 33.09
C THR A 540 9.07 21.64 33.39
N LEU A 541 8.02 21.83 34.18
CA LEU A 541 7.67 23.10 34.80
C LEU A 541 8.23 23.14 36.22
N SER A 542 9.05 24.13 36.51
CA SER A 542 9.68 24.33 37.83
C SER A 542 9.75 25.82 38.17
N SER A 543 10.43 26.18 39.25
CA SER A 543 10.68 27.58 39.60
C SER A 543 12.08 27.77 40.19
N ASP A 544 12.72 28.87 39.85
CA ASP A 544 13.99 29.33 40.43
C ASP A 544 13.86 30.74 41.04
N ASP A 545 14.99 31.34 41.44
CA ASP A 545 15.02 32.69 42.03
C ASP A 545 14.50 33.80 41.08
N SER A 546 14.43 33.51 39.77
CA SER A 546 13.99 34.43 38.72
C SER A 546 12.55 34.19 38.27
N GLY A 547 11.91 33.11 38.73
CA GLY A 547 10.50 32.84 38.45
C GLY A 547 10.21 31.43 37.96
N CYS A 548 9.10 31.30 37.22
CA CYS A 548 8.71 30.06 36.55
C CYS A 548 9.68 29.72 35.41
N VAL A 549 10.10 28.46 35.33
CA VAL A 549 10.99 27.95 34.29
C VAL A 549 10.37 26.71 33.68
N VAL A 550 10.24 26.69 32.36
CA VAL A 550 9.94 25.45 31.63
C VAL A 550 11.21 24.99 30.96
N THR A 551 11.59 23.74 31.16
CA THR A 551 12.70 23.13 30.44
C THR A 551 12.17 22.08 29.49
N VAL A 552 12.75 22.03 28.30
CA VAL A 552 12.48 21.01 27.29
C VAL A 552 13.78 20.28 27.01
N GLY A 553 13.77 18.98 27.22
CA GLY A 553 14.88 18.07 26.91
C GLY A 553 14.43 16.90 26.07
N ASN A 554 15.39 16.08 25.66
CA ASN A 554 15.13 14.84 24.93
C ASN A 554 14.83 13.68 25.92
N TYR A 555 13.85 12.85 25.57
CA TYR A 555 13.55 11.58 26.24
C TYR A 555 14.01 10.40 25.36
N SER A 556 15.06 9.67 25.76
CA SER A 556 15.52 8.45 25.06
C SER A 556 15.39 7.23 25.99
N VAL A 557 14.43 6.35 25.69
CA VAL A 557 14.25 5.03 26.33
C VAL A 557 14.95 3.88 25.60
N GLY A 558 15.61 4.17 24.47
CA GLY A 558 16.11 3.16 23.52
C GLY A 558 15.45 3.37 22.15
N ILE A 559 16.08 2.85 21.10
CA ILE A 559 15.77 3.19 19.69
C ILE A 559 14.41 2.65 19.24
N THR A 560 13.81 1.70 19.96
CA THR A 560 12.55 1.06 19.55
C THR A 560 11.75 0.66 20.79
N ASN A 561 10.64 1.33 21.07
CA ASN A 561 9.69 0.90 22.09
C ASN A 561 8.55 0.11 21.44
N VAL A 562 8.60 -1.22 21.52
CA VAL A 562 7.53 -2.08 20.98
C VAL A 562 6.26 -1.82 21.78
N LEU A 563 5.27 -1.22 21.12
CA LEU A 563 3.95 -0.92 21.64
C LEU A 563 3.08 -2.17 21.65
N ALA A 564 3.15 -2.96 20.57
CA ALA A 564 2.45 -4.22 20.41
C ALA A 564 3.28 -5.18 19.54
N SER A 565 3.14 -6.48 19.80
CA SER A 565 3.75 -7.55 18.99
C SER A 565 2.71 -8.62 18.74
N TYR A 566 2.60 -9.01 17.47
CA TYR A 566 1.61 -9.94 16.96
C TYR A 566 2.30 -11.09 16.22
N PRO A 567 2.06 -12.35 16.63
CA PRO A 567 2.58 -13.49 15.88
C PRO A 567 1.90 -13.59 14.52
N VAL A 568 2.68 -13.89 13.49
CA VAL A 568 2.22 -14.08 12.11
C VAL A 568 2.35 -15.56 11.75
N SER A 569 1.28 -16.15 11.23
CA SER A 569 1.25 -17.56 10.82
C SER A 569 0.56 -17.71 9.48
N GLY A 570 1.18 -18.44 8.55
CA GLY A 570 0.70 -18.55 7.17
C GLY A 570 0.59 -17.20 6.45
N GLY A 571 1.41 -16.23 6.85
CA GLY A 571 1.36 -14.84 6.38
C GLY A 571 0.23 -14.01 6.98
N GLN A 572 -0.48 -14.46 8.01
CA GLN A 572 -1.61 -13.74 8.62
C GLN A 572 -1.40 -13.49 10.12
N ALA A 573 -1.78 -12.30 10.60
CA ALA A 573 -1.81 -11.94 12.02
C ALA A 573 -3.26 -11.85 12.52
N SER A 574 -3.53 -12.32 13.73
CA SER A 574 -4.84 -12.14 14.39
C SER A 574 -4.78 -10.95 15.33
N ILE A 575 -5.25 -9.79 14.86
CA ILE A 575 -5.19 -8.52 15.59
C ILE A 575 -6.59 -8.10 16.01
N THR A 576 -6.78 -7.82 17.30
CA THR A 576 -8.09 -7.43 17.86
C THR A 576 -8.29 -5.92 17.92
N ASP A 577 -7.20 -5.16 17.96
CA ASP A 577 -7.27 -3.70 17.95
C ASP A 577 -7.49 -3.20 16.51
N PRO A 578 -8.54 -2.41 16.24
CA PRO A 578 -8.86 -1.96 14.89
C PRO A 578 -7.80 -1.06 14.24
N GLU A 579 -7.08 -0.25 15.02
CA GLU A 579 -6.07 0.67 14.47
C GLU A 579 -4.80 -0.11 14.10
N ASP A 580 -4.39 -1.06 14.95
CA ASP A 580 -3.30 -1.99 14.67
C ASP A 580 -3.63 -2.92 13.48
N ALA A 581 -4.88 -3.39 13.41
CA ALA A 581 -5.36 -4.23 12.31
C ALA A 581 -5.31 -3.47 10.99
N ALA A 582 -5.63 -2.18 10.97
CA ALA A 582 -5.56 -1.36 9.75
C ALA A 582 -4.12 -1.25 9.21
N VAL A 583 -3.09 -1.14 10.07
CA VAL A 583 -1.68 -1.13 9.64
C VAL A 583 -1.28 -2.48 9.04
N TRP A 584 -1.67 -3.58 9.69
CA TRP A 584 -1.42 -4.93 9.19
C TRP A 584 -2.17 -5.22 7.88
N GLU A 585 -3.43 -4.82 7.79
CA GLU A 585 -4.26 -4.94 6.60
C GLU A 585 -3.68 -4.14 5.44
N TYR A 586 -3.12 -2.95 5.71
CA TYR A 586 -2.41 -2.18 4.69
C TYR A 586 -1.15 -2.90 4.20
N LEU A 587 -0.30 -3.41 5.09
CA LEU A 587 0.84 -4.25 4.70
C LEU A 587 0.38 -5.45 3.85
N CYS A 588 -0.70 -6.12 4.24
CA CYS A 588 -1.28 -7.23 3.49
C CYS A 588 -1.88 -6.82 2.15
N SER A 589 -2.34 -5.57 2.03
CA SER A 589 -2.84 -5.01 0.78
C SER A 589 -1.72 -4.76 -0.21
N ILE A 590 -0.49 -4.50 0.26
CA ILE A 590 0.70 -4.31 -0.58
C ILE A 590 1.35 -5.66 -0.91
N LEU A 591 1.67 -6.45 0.11
CA LEU A 591 2.48 -7.65 -0.03
C LEU A 591 1.60 -8.90 -0.29
N PRO A 592 1.85 -9.64 -1.39
CA PRO A 592 1.13 -10.88 -1.66
C PRO A 592 1.34 -11.91 -0.55
N LEU A 593 0.42 -12.88 -0.44
CA LEU A 593 0.44 -13.87 0.64
C LEU A 593 1.76 -14.65 0.72
N ASP A 594 2.34 -14.98 -0.44
CA ASP A 594 3.59 -15.73 -0.54
C ASP A 594 4.78 -14.90 -0.01
N ALA A 595 4.79 -13.59 -0.27
CA ALA A 595 5.79 -12.67 0.25
C ALA A 595 5.76 -12.58 1.79
N ARG A 596 4.59 -12.72 2.40
CA ARG A 596 4.40 -12.63 3.85
C ARG A 596 4.78 -13.90 4.61
N GLN A 597 5.05 -15.03 3.94
CA GLN A 597 5.28 -16.31 4.62
C GLN A 597 6.50 -16.32 5.54
N LYS A 598 7.51 -15.49 5.25
CA LYS A 598 8.73 -15.37 6.08
C LYS A 598 8.59 -14.40 7.24
N ILE A 599 7.55 -13.58 7.24
CA ILE A 599 7.24 -12.68 8.35
C ILE A 599 6.53 -13.53 9.42
N THR A 600 7.17 -13.71 10.56
CA THR A 600 6.63 -14.50 11.68
C THR A 600 6.23 -13.66 12.89
N GLU A 601 6.65 -12.39 12.90
CA GLU A 601 6.31 -11.44 13.94
C GLU A 601 6.04 -10.06 13.30
N PHE A 602 4.90 -9.47 13.62
CA PHE A 602 4.54 -8.11 13.26
C PHE A 602 4.54 -7.25 14.52
N ASN A 603 5.40 -6.24 14.55
CA ASN A 603 5.52 -5.34 15.69
C ASN A 603 5.02 -3.95 15.31
N LEU A 604 4.30 -3.33 16.24
CA LEU A 604 4.11 -1.90 16.26
C LEU A 604 5.06 -1.36 17.30
N PHE A 605 5.90 -0.42 16.89
CA PHE A 605 6.79 0.25 17.80
C PHE A 605 6.64 1.76 17.65
N THR A 606 7.37 2.47 18.48
CA THR A 606 7.71 3.84 18.18
C THR A 606 9.14 4.09 18.60
N ASP A 607 9.88 4.82 17.79
CA ASP A 607 11.18 5.38 18.17
C ASP A 607 11.06 6.81 18.74
N GLY A 608 9.83 7.33 18.79
CA GLY A 608 9.56 8.74 18.98
C GLY A 608 9.81 9.54 17.71
N THR A 609 11.01 10.13 17.59
CA THR A 609 11.37 11.05 16.49
C THR A 609 12.61 10.64 15.72
N SER A 610 12.99 9.36 15.78
CA SER A 610 13.92 8.86 14.78
C SER A 610 13.10 8.61 13.50
N ASN A 611 13.69 8.80 12.33
CA ASN A 611 12.96 8.61 11.06
C ASN A 611 12.87 7.11 10.70
N VAL A 612 12.88 6.21 11.68
CA VAL A 612 12.77 4.78 11.43
C VAL A 612 11.30 4.44 11.35
N LEU A 613 10.76 4.62 10.14
CA LEU A 613 9.37 4.33 9.81
C LEU A 613 9.04 2.84 9.97
N ALA A 614 10.04 1.99 9.73
CA ALA A 614 9.98 0.57 9.98
C ALA A 614 11.40 0.02 10.09
N TYR A 615 11.51 -1.19 10.62
CA TYR A 615 12.71 -2.01 10.49
C TYR A 615 12.33 -3.48 10.45
N THR A 616 13.14 -4.28 9.78
CA THR A 616 13.06 -5.74 9.83
C THR A 616 14.32 -6.35 10.44
N SER A 617 14.18 -7.54 11.02
CA SER A 617 15.33 -8.32 11.44
C SER A 617 15.05 -9.82 11.37
N PRO A 618 16.06 -10.66 11.09
CA PRO A 618 15.97 -12.08 11.34
C PRO A 618 15.64 -12.36 12.80
N ILE A 619 14.81 -13.38 13.06
CA ILE A 619 14.46 -13.76 14.43
C ILE A 619 15.71 -14.18 15.20
N GLN A 620 15.84 -13.71 16.45
CA GLN A 620 16.90 -14.13 17.36
C GLN A 620 16.33 -14.93 18.53
N GLU A 621 16.80 -16.16 18.69
CA GLU A 621 16.45 -17.04 19.80
C GLU A 621 17.72 -17.50 20.51
N ASP A 622 17.79 -17.27 21.83
CA ASP A 622 18.95 -17.63 22.68
C ASP A 622 20.32 -17.15 22.15
N GLY A 623 20.34 -16.03 21.43
CA GLY A 623 21.55 -15.44 20.84
C GLY A 623 21.99 -16.09 19.51
N VAL A 624 21.13 -16.92 18.90
CA VAL A 624 21.30 -17.47 17.56
C VAL A 624 20.38 -16.72 16.59
N THR A 625 20.94 -16.28 15.47
CA THR A 625 20.20 -15.62 14.38
C THR A 625 19.62 -16.68 13.43
N ASP A 626 18.32 -16.60 13.17
CA ASP A 626 17.59 -17.44 12.23
C ASP A 626 17.08 -16.59 11.06
N ASN A 627 17.76 -16.64 9.92
CA ASN A 627 17.36 -15.91 8.70
C ASN A 627 16.36 -16.67 7.81
N THR A 628 15.69 -17.70 8.34
CA THR A 628 14.51 -18.29 7.69
C THR A 628 13.20 -17.61 8.11
N ARG A 629 13.25 -16.80 9.16
CA ARG A 629 12.12 -16.10 9.77
C ARG A 629 12.51 -14.66 10.08
N PHE A 630 11.59 -13.74 9.86
CA PHE A 630 11.80 -12.31 10.07
C PHE A 630 10.70 -11.71 10.92
N SER A 631 11.05 -10.67 11.67
CA SER A 631 10.10 -9.72 12.23
C SER A 631 10.03 -8.49 11.33
N ILE A 632 8.84 -7.92 11.15
CA ILE A 632 8.68 -6.59 10.57
C ILE A 632 8.05 -5.68 11.61
N SER A 633 8.66 -4.53 11.84
CA SER A 633 8.26 -3.59 12.87
C SER A 633 7.95 -2.26 12.20
N ILE A 634 6.74 -1.71 12.41
CA ILE A 634 6.30 -0.44 11.81
C ILE A 634 6.12 0.61 12.93
N ASP A 635 6.58 1.84 12.70
CA ASP A 635 6.35 2.94 13.64
C ASP A 635 4.91 3.42 13.55
N TYR A 636 4.17 3.21 14.62
CA TYR A 636 2.74 3.53 14.69
C TYR A 636 2.44 5.01 14.49
N TYR A 637 3.25 5.91 15.06
CA TYR A 637 2.99 7.35 15.06
C TYR A 637 3.40 8.05 13.77
N ASP A 638 4.16 7.36 12.92
CA ASP A 638 4.40 7.83 11.56
C ASP A 638 3.27 7.44 10.60
N VAL A 639 2.42 6.47 10.98
CA VAL A 639 1.19 6.14 10.24
C VAL A 639 0.03 7.05 10.62
N TYR A 640 -0.14 7.33 11.92
CA TYR A 640 -1.23 8.13 12.48
C TYR A 640 -0.74 9.28 13.35
N ASP A 641 -1.42 10.42 13.28
CA ASP A 641 -1.22 11.52 14.20
C ASP A 641 -1.86 11.28 15.58
N GLU A 642 -1.66 12.23 16.49
CA GLU A 642 -2.17 12.17 17.87
C GLU A 642 -3.70 12.17 18.00
N ASN A 643 -4.42 12.43 16.90
CA ASN A 643 -5.88 12.40 16.81
C ASN A 643 -6.38 11.12 16.12
N GLY A 644 -5.49 10.21 15.73
CA GLY A 644 -5.81 9.03 14.93
C GLY A 644 -6.07 9.36 13.45
N GLU A 645 -5.68 10.56 12.98
CA GLU A 645 -5.75 10.92 11.56
C GLU A 645 -4.53 10.39 10.82
N LYS A 646 -4.71 10.00 9.57
CA LYS A 646 -3.67 9.44 8.70
C LYS A 646 -2.66 10.53 8.32
N ARG A 647 -1.35 10.23 8.41
CA ARG A 647 -0.29 11.19 8.08
C ARG A 647 0.16 11.17 6.62
N ASP A 648 0.67 10.03 6.13
CA ASP A 648 1.13 9.86 4.74
C ASP A 648 1.27 8.35 4.42
N TRP A 649 0.31 7.78 3.68
CA TRP A 649 0.34 6.35 3.32
C TRP A 649 1.34 6.04 2.21
N SER A 650 1.64 7.03 1.34
CA SER A 650 2.63 6.87 0.29
C SER A 650 4.04 6.58 0.85
N LYS A 651 4.43 7.32 1.90
CA LYS A 651 5.70 7.13 2.61
C LYS A 651 5.79 5.76 3.30
N LEU A 652 4.68 5.30 3.90
CA LEU A 652 4.63 3.98 4.51
C LEU A 652 4.74 2.85 3.47
N ALA A 653 4.10 2.99 2.30
CA ALA A 653 4.21 1.98 1.24
C ALA A 653 5.66 1.78 0.79
N TYR A 654 6.39 2.88 0.51
CA TYR A 654 7.81 2.81 0.18
C TYR A 654 8.61 2.09 1.27
N THR A 655 8.34 2.42 2.53
CA THR A 655 9.03 1.84 3.68
C THR A 655 8.75 0.34 3.81
N ILE A 656 7.49 -0.10 3.68
CA ILE A 656 7.12 -1.52 3.72
C ILE A 656 7.87 -2.30 2.63
N LEU A 657 7.98 -1.73 1.43
CA LEU A 657 8.75 -2.34 0.34
C LEU A 657 10.24 -2.40 0.65
N HIS A 658 10.80 -1.37 1.28
CA HIS A 658 12.21 -1.33 1.69
C HIS A 658 12.52 -2.45 2.69
N GLU A 659 11.72 -2.54 3.76
CA GLU A 659 11.88 -3.59 4.77
C GLU A 659 11.64 -4.98 4.19
N TYR A 660 10.66 -5.13 3.30
CA TYR A 660 10.47 -6.40 2.61
C TYR A 660 11.66 -6.75 1.70
N GLY A 661 12.32 -5.75 1.11
CA GLY A 661 13.57 -5.93 0.38
C GLY A 661 14.64 -6.62 1.23
N HIS A 662 14.77 -6.27 2.52
CA HIS A 662 15.65 -6.97 3.45
C HIS A 662 15.18 -8.42 3.73
N VAL A 663 13.88 -8.65 3.95
CA VAL A 663 13.34 -10.02 4.13
C VAL A 663 13.66 -10.90 2.93
N LEU A 664 13.49 -10.38 1.71
CA LEU A 664 13.74 -11.08 0.46
C LEU A 664 15.23 -11.31 0.20
N LEU A 665 16.08 -10.33 0.52
CA LEU A 665 17.47 -10.29 0.09
C LEU A 665 18.47 -10.68 1.19
N GLU A 666 18.01 -11.03 2.39
CA GLU A 666 18.85 -11.47 3.53
C GLU A 666 18.54 -12.87 4.05
N ASP A 667 17.64 -13.58 3.39
CA ASP A 667 17.20 -14.90 3.80
C ASP A 667 18.26 -16.01 3.58
N GLU A 668 17.89 -17.22 3.96
CA GLU A 668 18.74 -18.42 3.84
C GLU A 668 19.08 -18.83 2.40
N THR A 669 18.37 -18.30 1.41
CA THR A 669 18.66 -18.52 -0.02
C THR A 669 19.72 -17.55 -0.53
N GLN A 670 19.89 -16.42 0.14
CA GLN A 670 20.88 -15.39 -0.20
C GLN A 670 22.15 -15.48 0.66
N ILE A 671 22.03 -15.95 1.90
CA ILE A 671 23.07 -15.86 2.94
C ILE A 671 23.25 -17.17 3.71
N ASP A 672 24.50 -17.63 3.78
CA ASP A 672 24.97 -18.70 4.66
C ASP A 672 25.62 -18.12 5.93
N LEU A 673 24.84 -18.09 7.02
CA LEU A 673 25.29 -17.62 8.34
C LEU A 673 26.36 -18.51 8.99
N THR A 674 26.68 -19.68 8.42
CA THR A 674 27.77 -20.53 8.94
C THR A 674 29.17 -20.08 8.50
N VAL A 675 29.23 -19.22 7.48
CA VAL A 675 30.49 -18.74 6.89
C VAL A 675 30.80 -17.29 7.30
N GLY A 676 29.79 -16.43 7.36
CA GLY A 676 29.93 -15.00 7.69
C GLY A 676 29.67 -14.65 9.15
N SER A 677 29.99 -13.42 9.56
CA SER A 677 29.67 -12.90 10.90
C SER A 677 28.22 -12.43 11.09
N GLY A 678 27.41 -12.42 10.04
CA GLY A 678 26.01 -11.99 10.03
C GLY A 678 25.48 -11.78 8.60
N THR A 679 24.26 -11.28 8.45
CA THR A 679 23.61 -11.06 7.13
C THR A 679 24.28 -9.98 6.27
N HIS A 680 25.14 -9.15 6.87
CA HIS A 680 25.83 -8.08 6.16
C HIS A 680 27.23 -8.46 5.69
N ASP A 681 27.77 -9.61 6.11
CA ASP A 681 29.12 -10.03 5.77
C ASP A 681 29.18 -10.65 4.36
N PRO A 682 29.87 -10.02 3.39
CA PRO A 682 29.95 -10.55 2.02
C PRO A 682 30.57 -11.95 1.94
N ALA A 683 31.33 -12.39 2.95
CA ALA A 683 31.86 -13.75 3.00
C ALA A 683 30.75 -14.83 3.12
N GLY A 684 29.59 -14.47 3.67
CA GLY A 684 28.43 -15.35 3.80
C GLY A 684 27.49 -15.35 2.60
N PHE A 685 27.71 -14.50 1.59
CA PHE A 685 26.80 -14.42 0.44
C PHE A 685 26.92 -15.69 -0.44
N ILE A 686 25.79 -16.32 -0.71
CA ILE A 686 25.74 -17.60 -1.44
C ILE A 686 26.12 -17.37 -2.91
N GLU A 687 27.06 -18.17 -3.42
CA GLU A 687 27.52 -18.05 -4.81
C GLU A 687 26.37 -18.37 -5.79
N GLY A 688 26.12 -17.45 -6.72
CA GLY A 688 25.01 -17.55 -7.68
C GLY A 688 23.67 -16.99 -7.19
N SER A 689 23.59 -16.50 -5.95
CA SER A 689 22.40 -15.79 -5.45
C SER A 689 22.27 -14.39 -6.08
N PHE A 690 21.05 -13.84 -6.07
CA PHE A 690 20.76 -12.50 -6.57
C PHE A 690 21.58 -11.45 -5.80
N ARG A 691 21.62 -11.55 -4.46
CA ARG A 691 22.40 -10.67 -3.57
C ARG A 691 23.88 -10.66 -3.95
N LYS A 692 24.48 -11.85 -4.18
CA LYS A 692 25.90 -11.96 -4.53
C LYS A 692 26.19 -11.33 -5.89
N ALA A 693 25.32 -11.56 -6.87
CA ALA A 693 25.46 -10.99 -8.21
C ALA A 693 25.36 -9.45 -8.19
N PHE A 694 24.41 -8.90 -7.42
CA PHE A 694 24.29 -7.44 -7.23
C PHE A 694 25.54 -6.85 -6.53
N TYR A 695 26.02 -7.49 -5.46
CA TYR A 695 27.24 -7.07 -4.77
C TYR A 695 28.46 -7.02 -5.71
N ASP A 696 28.65 -8.07 -6.51
CA ASP A 696 29.77 -8.15 -7.45
C ASP A 696 29.70 -7.14 -8.59
N ALA A 697 28.48 -6.79 -9.02
CA ALA A 697 28.24 -5.82 -10.07
C ALA A 697 28.48 -4.39 -9.60
N PHE A 698 28.00 -4.03 -8.40
CA PHE A 698 27.88 -2.63 -7.99
C PHE A 698 28.65 -2.23 -6.73
N TRP A 699 29.00 -3.17 -5.84
CA TRP A 699 29.48 -2.83 -4.48
C TRP A 699 30.85 -3.36 -4.07
N LYS A 700 31.37 -4.41 -4.70
CA LYS A 700 32.63 -5.06 -4.29
C LYS A 700 33.84 -4.13 -4.12
N ASP A 701 33.83 -2.97 -4.77
CA ASP A 701 34.93 -2.01 -4.79
C ASP A 701 34.70 -0.80 -3.84
N LEU A 702 33.55 -0.72 -3.15
CA LEU A 702 33.13 0.43 -2.32
C LEU A 702 33.49 0.30 -0.83
N GLY A 703 33.78 -0.91 -0.35
CA GLY A 703 34.03 -1.17 1.07
C GLY A 703 32.74 -1.33 1.89
N ASP A 704 32.79 -1.05 3.20
CA ASP A 704 31.67 -1.28 4.13
C ASP A 704 30.56 -0.21 4.00
N THR A 705 30.88 0.98 3.50
CA THR A 705 29.95 2.11 3.37
C THR A 705 30.25 2.90 2.10
N GLY A 706 29.18 3.38 1.44
CA GLY A 706 29.22 4.17 0.23
C GLY A 706 29.23 5.69 0.44
N VAL A 707 29.15 6.18 1.69
CA VAL A 707 28.95 7.62 1.98
C VAL A 707 29.99 8.52 1.33
N GLY A 708 31.28 8.14 1.37
CA GLY A 708 32.34 8.92 0.73
C GLY A 708 32.38 8.82 -0.81
N ASP A 709 31.79 7.76 -1.37
CA ASP A 709 31.60 7.63 -2.82
C ASP A 709 30.40 8.47 -3.28
N TYR A 710 29.32 8.51 -2.51
CA TYR A 710 28.16 9.35 -2.78
C TYR A 710 28.53 10.82 -2.99
N ASP A 711 29.38 11.39 -2.15
CA ASP A 711 29.82 12.79 -2.27
C ASP A 711 30.50 13.09 -3.62
N GLN A 712 31.07 12.06 -4.28
CA GLN A 712 31.76 12.17 -5.56
C GLN A 712 30.92 11.66 -6.74
N ASN A 713 30.04 10.69 -6.51
CA ASN A 713 29.31 9.93 -7.53
C ASN A 713 27.86 9.65 -7.08
N PRO A 714 27.04 10.69 -6.80
CA PRO A 714 25.71 10.51 -6.20
C PRO A 714 24.77 9.68 -7.09
N THR A 715 24.87 9.81 -8.42
CA THR A 715 24.08 9.04 -9.40
C THR A 715 24.39 7.54 -9.46
N ARG A 716 25.23 7.02 -8.55
CA ARG A 716 25.40 5.58 -8.33
C ARG A 716 24.32 4.98 -7.46
N TYR A 717 23.64 5.80 -6.67
CA TYR A 717 22.65 5.37 -5.69
C TYR A 717 21.28 5.88 -6.12
N VAL A 718 20.24 5.09 -5.86
CA VAL A 718 18.86 5.51 -6.15
C VAL A 718 18.40 6.61 -5.21
N SER A 719 18.94 6.67 -3.98
CA SER A 719 18.78 7.74 -3.01
C SER A 719 20.07 7.99 -2.22
N ARG A 720 20.12 9.07 -1.43
CA ARG A 720 21.20 9.30 -0.45
C ARG A 720 21.25 8.22 0.63
N TYR A 721 20.10 7.68 1.01
CA TYR A 721 19.97 6.71 2.09
C TYR A 721 20.65 5.40 1.74
N GLY A 722 20.45 4.88 0.53
CA GLY A 722 21.12 3.67 0.04
C GLY A 722 22.65 3.73 0.13
N ALA A 723 23.27 4.92 0.03
CA ALA A 723 24.72 5.04 0.14
C ALA A 723 25.30 4.69 1.53
N ASN A 724 24.47 4.58 2.57
CA ASN A 724 24.95 4.26 3.91
C ASN A 724 25.63 2.89 3.96
N TYR A 725 24.97 1.85 3.45
CA TYR A 725 25.46 0.46 3.45
C TYR A 725 24.94 -0.33 2.26
N PHE A 726 25.64 -1.43 1.92
CA PHE A 726 25.23 -2.33 0.84
C PHE A 726 23.80 -2.87 0.98
N HIS A 727 23.41 -3.30 2.19
CA HIS A 727 22.08 -3.86 2.44
C HIS A 727 20.99 -2.80 2.25
N GLU A 728 21.25 -1.55 2.65
CA GLU A 728 20.32 -0.44 2.44
C GLU A 728 20.19 -0.12 0.94
N ASP A 729 21.28 -0.06 0.17
CA ASP A 729 21.19 0.25 -1.27
C ASP A 729 20.43 -0.79 -2.08
N ILE A 730 20.60 -2.08 -1.78
CA ILE A 730 19.90 -3.13 -2.52
C ILE A 730 18.40 -3.16 -2.16
N ALA A 731 18.04 -2.91 -0.90
CA ALA A 731 16.65 -2.78 -0.45
C ALA A 731 15.98 -1.52 -1.01
N ASP A 732 16.68 -0.38 -0.97
CA ASP A 732 16.22 0.90 -1.52
C ASP A 732 16.04 0.82 -3.05
N THR A 733 16.95 0.13 -3.74
CA THR A 733 16.82 -0.16 -5.18
C THR A 733 15.59 -1.02 -5.46
N PHE A 734 15.30 -2.02 -4.63
CA PHE A 734 14.10 -2.86 -4.77
C PHE A 734 12.82 -2.03 -4.64
N SER A 735 12.71 -1.14 -3.64
CA SER A 735 11.56 -0.26 -3.46
C SER A 735 11.30 0.62 -4.68
N VAL A 736 12.35 1.28 -5.18
CA VAL A 736 12.26 2.11 -6.38
C VAL A 736 11.90 1.27 -7.60
N PHE A 737 12.48 0.08 -7.77
CA PHE A 737 12.15 -0.84 -8.86
C PHE A 737 10.67 -1.23 -8.86
N VAL A 738 10.10 -1.52 -7.70
CA VAL A 738 8.69 -1.89 -7.57
C VAL A 738 7.77 -0.72 -7.91
N LEU A 739 8.10 0.50 -7.46
CA LEU A 739 7.21 1.65 -7.59
C LEU A 739 7.37 2.42 -8.92
N ALA A 740 8.57 2.45 -9.49
CA ALA A 740 8.87 3.22 -10.69
C ALA A 740 8.53 2.48 -12.00
N GLY A 741 8.47 3.27 -13.09
CA GLY A 741 8.51 2.77 -14.45
C GLY A 741 9.88 2.21 -14.86
N GLU A 742 9.99 1.68 -16.08
CA GLU A 742 11.26 1.20 -16.61
C GLU A 742 12.25 2.37 -16.80
N PRO A 743 13.48 2.30 -16.25
CA PRO A 743 14.43 3.41 -16.29
C PRO A 743 14.93 3.69 -17.71
N GLN A 744 14.83 4.96 -18.13
CA GLN A 744 15.19 5.40 -19.49
C GLN A 744 16.63 5.93 -19.64
N GLY A 745 17.28 6.36 -18.54
CA GLY A 745 18.63 6.91 -18.58
C GLY A 745 19.75 5.87 -18.49
N SER A 746 20.96 6.33 -18.17
CA SER A 746 22.20 5.52 -18.22
C SER A 746 23.13 5.69 -17.01
N THR A 747 22.58 6.18 -15.90
CA THR A 747 23.30 6.26 -14.63
C THR A 747 23.50 4.86 -14.02
N VAL A 748 24.41 4.74 -13.05
CA VAL A 748 24.63 3.47 -12.33
C VAL A 748 23.42 3.11 -11.47
N ALA A 749 22.71 4.10 -10.90
CA ALA A 749 21.43 3.88 -10.22
C ALA A 749 20.40 3.23 -11.17
N GLU A 750 20.28 3.74 -12.41
CA GLU A 750 19.38 3.15 -13.42
C GLU A 750 19.86 1.77 -13.91
N ASP A 751 21.16 1.51 -13.94
CA ASP A 751 21.69 0.15 -14.20
C ASP A 751 21.34 -0.83 -13.09
N LYS A 752 21.32 -0.40 -11.82
CA LYS A 752 20.83 -1.20 -10.69
C LYS A 752 19.34 -1.49 -10.83
N LEU A 753 18.53 -0.50 -11.21
CA LEU A 753 17.09 -0.73 -11.48
C LEU A 753 16.90 -1.73 -12.63
N ARG A 754 17.65 -1.58 -13.73
CA ARG A 754 17.63 -2.56 -14.84
C ARG A 754 18.07 -3.96 -14.40
N PHE A 755 18.94 -4.08 -13.41
CA PHE A 755 19.34 -5.38 -12.87
C PHE A 755 18.14 -6.15 -12.32
N PHE A 756 17.26 -5.49 -11.56
CA PHE A 756 16.01 -6.08 -11.08
C PHE A 756 15.01 -6.35 -12.21
N TRP A 757 14.84 -5.43 -13.16
CA TRP A 757 13.97 -5.62 -14.33
C TRP A 757 14.32 -6.84 -15.19
N ASN A 758 15.60 -7.24 -15.23
CA ASN A 758 16.04 -8.38 -16.02
C ASN A 758 15.88 -9.73 -15.29
N ASP A 759 15.40 -9.73 -14.04
CA ASP A 759 15.16 -10.93 -13.25
C ASP A 759 13.67 -11.30 -13.26
N PRO A 760 13.29 -12.48 -13.80
CA PRO A 760 11.89 -12.87 -13.94
C PRO A 760 11.14 -13.00 -12.61
N ASP A 761 11.81 -13.43 -11.53
CA ASP A 761 11.17 -13.63 -10.23
C ASP A 761 10.89 -12.27 -9.58
N MET A 762 11.83 -11.33 -9.70
CA MET A 762 11.63 -9.93 -9.27
C MET A 762 10.51 -9.24 -10.06
N MET A 763 10.41 -9.49 -11.37
CA MET A 763 9.33 -8.96 -12.20
C MET A 763 7.96 -9.50 -11.80
N ALA A 764 7.84 -10.82 -11.58
CA ALA A 764 6.58 -11.41 -11.14
C ALA A 764 6.12 -10.87 -9.77
N LEU A 765 7.07 -10.70 -8.83
CA LEU A 765 6.81 -10.09 -7.54
C LEU A 765 6.38 -8.62 -7.67
N ARG A 766 7.09 -7.85 -8.51
CA ARG A 766 6.76 -6.45 -8.81
C ARG A 766 5.35 -6.34 -9.39
N GLU A 767 5.00 -7.13 -10.40
CA GLU A 767 3.66 -7.13 -11.02
C GLU A 767 2.58 -7.41 -9.97
N SER A 768 2.79 -8.41 -9.11
CA SER A 768 1.83 -8.73 -8.04
C SER A 768 1.66 -7.59 -7.05
N ILE A 769 2.75 -6.94 -6.63
CA ILE A 769 2.71 -5.83 -5.67
C ILE A 769 2.07 -4.58 -6.31
N ARG A 770 2.41 -4.28 -7.57
CA ARG A 770 1.83 -3.14 -8.28
C ARG A 770 0.36 -3.33 -8.59
N LEU A 771 -0.08 -4.55 -8.86
CA LEU A 771 -1.50 -4.88 -9.01
C LEU A 771 -2.27 -4.67 -7.69
N ASN A 772 -1.67 -5.08 -6.59
CA ASN A 772 -2.15 -4.86 -5.23
C ASN A 772 -2.27 -3.36 -4.88
N LEU A 773 -1.29 -2.56 -5.28
CA LEU A 773 -1.29 -1.10 -5.17
C LEU A 773 -2.17 -0.39 -6.21
N GLY A 774 -2.79 -1.12 -7.15
CA GLY A 774 -3.56 -0.55 -8.25
C GLY A 774 -2.74 0.21 -9.30
N LEU A 775 -1.41 0.10 -9.25
CA LEU A 775 -0.44 0.71 -10.17
C LEU A 775 -0.25 -0.08 -11.47
N GLU A 776 -0.62 -1.37 -11.48
CA GLU A 776 -0.62 -2.20 -12.68
C GLU A 776 -1.94 -2.97 -12.83
N TRP A 777 -2.36 -3.12 -14.08
CA TRP A 777 -3.57 -3.83 -14.44
C TRP A 777 -3.17 -5.11 -15.15
N PRO A 778 -3.82 -6.26 -14.87
CA PRO A 778 -3.43 -7.51 -15.49
C PRO A 778 -3.43 -7.32 -17.01
N GLU A 779 -2.31 -7.60 -17.66
CA GLU A 779 -2.27 -7.66 -19.11
C GLU A 779 -3.14 -8.84 -19.52
N ASN A 780 -4.32 -8.55 -20.08
CA ASN A 780 -5.11 -9.57 -20.75
C ASN A 780 -4.38 -9.89 -22.06
N ASP A 781 -3.44 -10.81 -21.97
CA ASP A 781 -2.71 -11.37 -23.10
C ASP A 781 -3.73 -11.99 -24.08
N ASP A 782 -3.86 -11.37 -25.26
CA ASP A 782 -4.62 -11.79 -26.45
C ASP A 782 -5.82 -12.76 -26.21
N GLN A 783 -6.80 -12.33 -25.40
CA GLN A 783 -8.15 -12.93 -25.44
C GLN A 783 -9.06 -12.06 -26.32
N PRO A 784 -9.73 -12.66 -27.34
CA PRO A 784 -10.69 -11.90 -28.16
C PRO A 784 -11.81 -11.36 -27.27
N SER A 785 -12.21 -10.10 -27.52
CA SER A 785 -13.14 -9.28 -26.72
C SER A 785 -14.26 -10.08 -26.01
N PRO A 786 -14.49 -9.88 -24.70
CA PRO A 786 -15.65 -10.44 -24.03
C PRO A 786 -16.92 -9.73 -24.52
N GLU A 787 -17.88 -10.52 -24.99
CA GLU A 787 -19.28 -10.09 -25.17
C GLU A 787 -19.89 -9.74 -23.80
N GLU A 788 -20.91 -8.86 -23.77
CA GLU A 788 -21.66 -8.43 -22.58
C GLU A 788 -21.93 -9.59 -21.60
N PRO A 789 -21.88 -9.38 -20.27
CA PRO A 789 -22.22 -10.44 -19.32
C PRO A 789 -23.64 -10.92 -19.61
N ASP A 790 -23.79 -12.19 -20.00
CA ASP A 790 -25.07 -12.85 -20.24
C ASP A 790 -25.85 -12.85 -18.92
N VAL A 791 -26.74 -11.87 -18.66
CA VAL A 791 -27.56 -11.85 -17.44
C VAL A 791 -28.84 -12.63 -17.70
N ARG A 792 -29.03 -13.76 -17.00
CA ARG A 792 -30.21 -14.62 -17.19
C ARG A 792 -31.26 -14.38 -16.11
N ILE A 793 -32.49 -14.13 -16.54
CA ILE A 793 -33.64 -14.00 -15.63
C ILE A 793 -34.07 -15.39 -15.19
N ILE A 794 -34.07 -15.62 -13.89
CA ILE A 794 -34.46 -16.89 -13.27
C ILE A 794 -35.77 -16.70 -12.53
N THR A 795 -36.78 -17.46 -12.94
CA THR A 795 -38.13 -17.36 -12.40
C THR A 795 -38.49 -18.49 -11.44
N SER A 796 -37.64 -19.51 -11.32
CA SER A 796 -37.82 -20.65 -10.42
C SER A 796 -36.49 -21.31 -10.05
N THR A 797 -36.46 -22.04 -8.93
CA THR A 797 -35.27 -22.79 -8.49
C THR A 797 -34.91 -23.94 -9.44
N ASP A 798 -35.89 -24.51 -10.15
CA ASP A 798 -35.68 -25.57 -11.14
C ASP A 798 -34.95 -25.04 -12.39
N GLU A 799 -35.25 -23.78 -12.77
CA GLU A 799 -34.58 -23.07 -13.86
C GLU A 799 -33.13 -22.73 -13.49
N LEU A 800 -32.90 -22.29 -12.25
CA LEU A 800 -31.56 -22.05 -11.70
C LEU A 800 -30.70 -23.32 -11.67
N GLN A 801 -31.29 -24.44 -11.23
CA GLN A 801 -30.62 -25.74 -11.22
C GLN A 801 -30.24 -26.19 -12.63
N SER A 802 -31.11 -25.95 -13.61
CA SER A 802 -30.86 -26.30 -15.02
C SER A 802 -29.70 -25.48 -15.60
N GLU A 803 -29.61 -24.20 -15.27
CA GLU A 803 -28.52 -23.32 -15.70
C GLU A 803 -27.17 -23.66 -15.05
N LEU A 804 -27.17 -23.94 -13.74
CA LEU A 804 -25.97 -24.45 -13.07
C LEU A 804 -25.51 -25.77 -13.69
N THR A 805 -26.44 -26.70 -13.97
CA THR A 805 -26.12 -27.96 -14.65
C THR A 805 -25.50 -27.74 -16.03
N ARG A 806 -26.02 -26.78 -16.81
CA ARG A 806 -25.48 -26.41 -18.12
C ARG A 806 -24.07 -25.85 -18.01
N ALA A 807 -23.85 -24.88 -17.13
CA ALA A 807 -22.55 -24.22 -16.94
C ALA A 807 -21.49 -25.24 -16.52
N ILE A 808 -21.82 -26.09 -15.54
CA ILE A 808 -20.93 -27.16 -15.10
C ILE A 808 -20.61 -28.12 -16.24
N ALA A 809 -21.62 -28.59 -17.01
CA ALA A 809 -21.42 -29.48 -18.15
C ALA A 809 -20.52 -28.89 -19.24
N ALA A 810 -20.55 -27.55 -19.41
CA ALA A 810 -19.72 -26.82 -20.34
C ALA A 810 -18.33 -26.48 -19.78
N ALA A 811 -18.12 -26.60 -18.47
CA ALA A 811 -16.94 -26.10 -17.75
C ALA A 811 -16.76 -24.58 -17.88
N GLU A 812 -17.88 -23.86 -17.82
CA GLU A 812 -17.95 -22.40 -17.96
C GLU A 812 -18.36 -21.77 -16.63
N GLN A 813 -17.96 -20.52 -16.37
CA GLN A 813 -18.58 -19.79 -15.27
C GLN A 813 -20.06 -19.57 -15.58
N PRO A 814 -20.96 -19.82 -14.62
CA PRO A 814 -22.36 -19.51 -14.81
C PRO A 814 -22.56 -17.99 -14.95
N PRO A 815 -23.53 -17.56 -15.77
CA PRO A 815 -23.89 -16.15 -15.89
C PRO A 815 -24.41 -15.56 -14.57
N ALA A 816 -24.41 -14.24 -14.45
CA ALA A 816 -25.13 -13.57 -13.36
C ALA A 816 -26.64 -13.79 -13.52
N TYR A 817 -27.33 -14.07 -12.42
CA TYR A 817 -28.76 -14.38 -12.44
C TYR A 817 -29.60 -13.25 -11.85
N ASN A 818 -30.57 -12.77 -12.61
CA ASN A 818 -31.62 -11.93 -12.04
C ASN A 818 -32.66 -12.83 -11.37
N VAL A 819 -32.69 -12.77 -10.04
CA VAL A 819 -33.44 -13.66 -9.15
C VAL A 819 -34.59 -12.94 -8.43
N SER A 820 -34.98 -11.74 -8.88
CA SER A 820 -36.01 -10.93 -8.22
C SER A 820 -37.38 -11.62 -8.14
N ALA A 821 -37.61 -12.67 -8.94
CA ALA A 821 -38.80 -13.52 -8.87
C ALA A 821 -38.77 -14.57 -7.74
N LEU A 822 -37.62 -14.76 -7.09
CA LEU A 822 -37.37 -15.75 -6.02
C LEU A 822 -37.41 -15.16 -4.60
N ASP A 823 -37.72 -13.86 -4.45
CA ASP A 823 -37.70 -13.00 -3.23
C ASP A 823 -38.31 -13.57 -1.93
N ASN A 824 -38.98 -14.72 -1.95
CA ASN A 824 -39.60 -15.35 -0.79
C ASN A 824 -38.82 -16.55 -0.22
N GLN A 825 -37.61 -16.82 -0.68
CA GLN A 825 -36.73 -17.89 -0.16
C GLN A 825 -35.81 -17.33 0.93
N THR A 826 -35.83 -17.91 2.13
CA THR A 826 -34.88 -17.54 3.19
C THR A 826 -33.48 -17.98 2.77
N ASP A 827 -32.56 -17.03 2.61
CA ASP A 827 -31.14 -17.21 2.29
C ASP A 827 -30.85 -17.87 0.91
N LEU A 828 -30.93 -17.06 -0.15
CA LEU A 828 -30.76 -17.49 -1.54
C LEU A 828 -29.36 -18.09 -1.84
N PRO A 829 -28.22 -17.52 -1.38
CA PRO A 829 -26.91 -18.15 -1.49
C PRO A 829 -26.84 -19.59 -0.98
N ILE A 830 -27.46 -19.87 0.17
CA ILE A 830 -27.53 -21.23 0.73
C ILE A 830 -28.41 -22.14 -0.16
N ALA A 831 -29.54 -21.63 -0.65
CA ALA A 831 -30.40 -22.39 -1.56
C ALA A 831 -29.68 -22.76 -2.87
N VAL A 832 -28.86 -21.87 -3.40
CA VAL A 832 -28.05 -22.09 -4.61
C VAL A 832 -26.97 -23.13 -4.40
N LYS A 833 -26.25 -23.06 -3.27
CA LYS A 833 -25.30 -24.12 -2.88
C LYS A 833 -25.99 -25.48 -2.78
N ASN A 834 -27.19 -25.55 -2.20
CA ASN A 834 -27.96 -26.79 -2.14
C ASN A 834 -28.36 -27.33 -3.53
N LEU A 835 -28.71 -26.45 -4.48
CA LEU A 835 -28.98 -26.84 -5.87
C LEU A 835 -27.73 -27.36 -6.56
N TYR A 836 -26.60 -26.66 -6.42
CA TYR A 836 -25.28 -27.08 -6.92
C TYR A 836 -24.91 -28.48 -6.42
N TYR A 837 -24.98 -28.72 -5.11
CA TYR A 837 -24.73 -30.05 -4.54
C TYR A 837 -25.75 -31.10 -5.03
N GLY A 838 -26.99 -30.70 -5.27
CA GLY A 838 -28.00 -31.56 -5.90
C GLY A 838 -27.64 -31.96 -7.33
N VAL A 839 -27.09 -31.05 -8.13
CA VAL A 839 -26.59 -31.33 -9.48
C VAL A 839 -25.43 -32.30 -9.44
N LEU A 840 -24.42 -32.06 -8.61
CA LEU A 840 -23.26 -32.94 -8.48
C LEU A 840 -23.61 -34.33 -7.92
N SER A 841 -24.65 -34.42 -7.09
CA SER A 841 -25.20 -35.68 -6.60
C SER A 841 -25.90 -36.47 -7.71
N ALA A 842 -26.65 -35.79 -8.58
CA ALA A 842 -27.36 -36.40 -9.70
C ALA A 842 -26.45 -36.73 -10.91
N HIS A 843 -25.37 -35.98 -11.09
CA HIS A 843 -24.40 -36.10 -12.19
C HIS A 843 -22.96 -36.24 -11.67
N PRO A 844 -22.56 -37.45 -11.23
CA PRO A 844 -21.22 -37.68 -10.71
C PRO A 844 -20.09 -37.34 -11.69
N GLU A 845 -20.34 -37.34 -13.00
CA GLU A 845 -19.40 -36.93 -14.05
C GLU A 845 -18.97 -35.46 -14.01
N TYR A 846 -19.69 -34.60 -13.28
CA TYR A 846 -19.50 -33.15 -13.24
C TYR A 846 -18.69 -32.65 -12.04
N LYS A 847 -18.22 -33.55 -11.19
CA LYS A 847 -17.49 -33.22 -9.95
C LYS A 847 -16.10 -32.60 -10.15
N TYR A 848 -15.66 -32.40 -11.40
CA TYR A 848 -14.52 -31.54 -11.71
C TYR A 848 -14.84 -30.05 -11.44
N ALA A 849 -16.12 -29.66 -11.39
CA ALA A 849 -16.57 -28.48 -10.67
C ALA A 849 -16.54 -28.81 -9.17
N TYR A 850 -15.52 -28.33 -8.46
CA TYR A 850 -15.21 -28.80 -7.11
C TYR A 850 -15.63 -27.82 -6.02
N ASP A 851 -15.89 -26.57 -6.35
CA ASP A 851 -16.44 -25.58 -5.41
C ASP A 851 -17.37 -24.62 -6.14
N LEU A 852 -18.32 -24.05 -5.41
CA LEU A 852 -19.17 -22.96 -5.89
C LEU A 852 -19.34 -21.91 -4.77
N THR A 853 -18.94 -20.68 -5.06
CA THR A 853 -19.36 -19.51 -4.28
C THR A 853 -20.63 -18.93 -4.89
N ALA A 854 -21.54 -18.49 -4.03
CA ALA A 854 -22.77 -17.83 -4.44
C ALA A 854 -22.98 -16.63 -3.52
N GLU A 855 -23.23 -15.46 -4.11
CA GLU A 855 -23.47 -14.22 -3.38
C GLU A 855 -24.51 -13.38 -4.13
N VAL A 856 -25.30 -12.64 -3.38
CA VAL A 856 -26.19 -11.63 -3.96
C VAL A 856 -25.44 -10.32 -3.88
N GLY A 857 -25.04 -9.79 -5.03
CA GLY A 857 -24.34 -8.51 -5.12
C GLY A 857 -25.24 -7.36 -4.70
N GLU A 858 -24.66 -6.19 -4.47
CA GLU A 858 -25.41 -4.97 -4.12
C GLU A 858 -26.37 -4.52 -5.25
N ASP A 859 -26.13 -4.98 -6.48
CA ASP A 859 -27.00 -4.82 -7.65
C ASP A 859 -28.26 -5.72 -7.65
N GLY A 860 -28.39 -6.60 -6.65
CA GLY A 860 -29.50 -7.54 -6.51
C GLY A 860 -29.42 -8.75 -7.46
N LEU A 861 -28.33 -8.93 -8.19
CA LEU A 861 -28.07 -10.12 -8.99
C LEU A 861 -27.40 -11.19 -8.13
N LEU A 862 -27.74 -12.45 -8.42
CA LEU A 862 -27.08 -13.60 -7.83
C LEU A 862 -25.88 -13.97 -8.71
N TYR A 863 -24.69 -13.80 -8.15
CA TYR A 863 -23.43 -14.24 -8.73
C TYR A 863 -23.10 -15.64 -8.24
N CYS A 864 -22.68 -16.50 -9.16
CA CYS A 864 -22.21 -17.84 -8.86
C CYS A 864 -20.84 -18.00 -9.51
N THR A 865 -19.84 -18.43 -8.76
CA THR A 865 -18.52 -18.74 -9.31
C THR A 865 -18.21 -20.19 -9.03
N ILE A 866 -17.93 -20.96 -10.07
CA ILE A 866 -17.63 -22.39 -9.99
C ILE A 866 -16.12 -22.60 -10.16
N SER A 867 -15.47 -23.20 -9.18
CA SER A 867 -14.08 -23.60 -9.29
C SER A 867 -13.97 -24.94 -10.02
N TYR A 868 -13.18 -24.99 -11.09
CA TYR A 868 -12.98 -26.18 -11.92
C TYR A 868 -11.56 -26.72 -11.82
N MET A 869 -11.40 -28.04 -11.85
CA MET A 869 -10.11 -28.68 -12.15
C MET A 869 -9.67 -28.32 -13.58
N PRO A 870 -8.36 -28.19 -13.87
CA PRO A 870 -7.82 -27.83 -15.19
C PRO A 870 -8.14 -28.86 -16.27
N TYR A 871 -8.37 -30.10 -15.86
CA TYR A 871 -8.74 -31.20 -16.74
C TYR A 871 -9.99 -31.86 -16.17
N ARG A 872 -10.96 -32.17 -17.04
CA ARG A 872 -12.07 -33.05 -16.66
C ARG A 872 -11.49 -34.38 -16.22
N THR A 873 -12.04 -34.96 -15.15
CA THR A 873 -11.53 -36.19 -14.56
C THR A 873 -11.38 -37.28 -15.63
N GLY A 874 -10.14 -37.65 -15.98
CA GLY A 874 -9.82 -38.60 -17.05
C GLY A 874 -9.30 -38.03 -18.39
N GLU A 875 -9.32 -36.71 -18.62
CA GLU A 875 -8.95 -36.05 -19.89
C GLU A 875 -7.59 -35.32 -19.82
N TYR A 876 -6.58 -35.94 -19.20
CA TYR A 876 -5.23 -35.38 -19.12
C TYR A 876 -4.55 -35.30 -20.50
N PRO A 877 -3.71 -34.26 -20.76
CA PRO A 877 -2.94 -34.15 -22.00
C PRO A 877 -2.04 -35.37 -22.25
N ALA A 878 -1.83 -35.70 -23.53
CA ALA A 878 -0.95 -36.79 -23.92
C ALA A 878 0.49 -36.55 -23.41
N GLY A 879 0.96 -37.39 -22.47
CA GLY A 879 2.30 -37.30 -21.88
C GLY A 879 2.34 -36.79 -20.43
N PHE A 880 1.20 -36.38 -19.86
CA PHE A 880 1.10 -35.96 -18.46
C PHE A 880 1.60 -37.06 -17.49
N GLN A 881 2.51 -36.70 -16.60
CA GLN A 881 3.13 -37.61 -15.62
C GLN A 881 2.36 -37.54 -14.30
N GLY A 882 1.92 -38.69 -13.78
CA GLY A 882 1.26 -38.78 -12.46
C GLY A 882 0.63 -40.13 -12.21
N THR A 883 0.53 -40.52 -10.93
CA THR A 883 -0.07 -41.77 -10.49
C THR A 883 -1.57 -41.76 -10.73
N GLU A 884 -2.10 -42.76 -11.42
CA GLU A 884 -3.54 -42.86 -11.68
C GLU A 884 -4.30 -43.15 -10.37
N VAL A 885 -5.36 -42.38 -10.12
CA VAL A 885 -6.20 -42.48 -8.91
C VAL A 885 -7.65 -42.68 -9.35
N VAL A 886 -8.17 -43.89 -9.16
CA VAL A 886 -9.59 -44.22 -9.41
C VAL A 886 -10.41 -44.39 -8.12
N SER A 887 -9.80 -44.37 -6.94
CA SER A 887 -10.50 -44.49 -5.65
C SER A 887 -9.84 -43.67 -4.54
N LEU A 888 -10.57 -43.40 -3.44
CA LEU A 888 -9.99 -42.76 -2.24
C LEU A 888 -8.87 -43.63 -1.62
N ALA A 889 -8.99 -44.96 -1.72
CA ALA A 889 -7.97 -45.89 -1.26
C ALA A 889 -6.67 -45.76 -2.09
N GLU A 890 -6.78 -45.63 -3.41
CA GLU A 890 -5.62 -45.40 -4.29
C GLU A 890 -5.02 -44.01 -4.11
N LEU A 891 -5.83 -43.00 -3.77
CA LEU A 891 -5.33 -41.66 -3.43
C LEU A 891 -4.46 -41.70 -2.18
N LEU A 892 -4.92 -42.41 -1.14
CA LEU A 892 -4.18 -42.62 0.09
C LEU A 892 -2.93 -43.46 -0.12
N GLU A 893 -2.99 -44.49 -0.96
CA GLU A 893 -1.83 -45.30 -1.33
C GLU A 893 -0.78 -44.44 -2.06
N ALA A 894 -1.21 -43.57 -2.98
CA ALA A 894 -0.32 -42.64 -3.66
C ALA A 894 0.34 -41.66 -2.67
N ALA A 895 -0.44 -41.12 -1.72
CA ALA A 895 0.07 -40.24 -0.67
C ALA A 895 1.10 -40.97 0.23
N GLN A 896 0.81 -42.20 0.65
CA GLN A 896 1.69 -43.00 1.51
C GLN A 896 3.00 -43.38 0.80
N GLN A 897 2.92 -43.84 -0.45
CA GLN A 897 4.11 -44.21 -1.23
C GLN A 897 4.97 -42.99 -1.57
N GLY A 898 4.33 -41.84 -1.77
CA GLY A 898 4.99 -40.58 -2.11
C GLY A 898 5.32 -39.69 -0.92
N ILE A 899 5.06 -40.10 0.32
CA ILE A 899 5.11 -39.23 1.52
C ILE A 899 6.47 -38.55 1.77
N THR A 900 7.53 -39.05 1.15
CA THR A 900 8.89 -38.47 1.20
C THR A 900 9.12 -37.34 0.19
N GLN A 901 8.21 -37.15 -0.77
CA GLN A 901 8.27 -36.13 -1.83
C GLN A 901 7.53 -34.86 -1.39
N GLU A 902 7.92 -33.71 -1.94
CA GLU A 902 7.25 -32.41 -1.75
C GLU A 902 5.89 -32.33 -2.43
N SER A 903 5.87 -32.86 -3.65
CA SER A 903 4.70 -32.95 -4.50
C SER A 903 4.68 -34.36 -5.08
N ILE A 904 3.49 -34.97 -5.05
CA ILE A 904 3.23 -36.29 -5.60
C ILE A 904 2.28 -36.09 -6.79
N PRO A 905 2.77 -36.13 -8.04
CA PRO A 905 1.91 -35.97 -9.20
C PRO A 905 0.87 -37.09 -9.29
N ILE A 906 -0.40 -36.73 -9.45
CA ILE A 906 -1.52 -37.66 -9.54
C ILE A 906 -2.40 -37.39 -10.76
N ARG A 907 -3.20 -38.39 -11.12
CA ARG A 907 -4.17 -38.34 -12.20
C ARG A 907 -5.48 -38.94 -11.72
N ILE A 908 -6.38 -38.09 -11.24
CA ILE A 908 -7.73 -38.50 -10.86
C ILE A 908 -8.49 -38.88 -12.14
N THR A 909 -8.81 -40.16 -12.30
CA THR A 909 -9.50 -40.68 -13.50
C THR A 909 -10.91 -41.18 -13.21
N ASN A 910 -11.29 -41.28 -11.93
CA ASN A 910 -12.68 -41.57 -11.54
C ASN A 910 -13.42 -40.28 -11.17
N PRO A 911 -14.36 -39.80 -12.01
CA PRO A 911 -15.13 -38.60 -11.72
C PRO A 911 -16.02 -38.72 -10.48
N SER A 912 -16.31 -39.94 -9.99
CA SER A 912 -17.20 -40.10 -8.84
C SER A 912 -16.60 -39.63 -7.50
N LEU A 913 -15.28 -39.38 -7.45
CA LEU A 913 -14.57 -38.94 -6.25
C LEU A 913 -14.87 -37.48 -5.92
N LEU A 914 -15.27 -37.22 -4.67
CA LEU A 914 -15.54 -35.86 -4.19
C LEU A 914 -14.25 -35.22 -3.66
N VAL A 915 -14.02 -33.94 -3.96
CA VAL A 915 -12.82 -33.22 -3.51
C VAL A 915 -12.73 -33.15 -1.99
N ASP A 916 -13.85 -32.89 -1.31
CA ASP A 916 -13.90 -32.91 0.16
C ASP A 916 -13.55 -34.29 0.72
N ASP A 917 -14.05 -35.37 0.10
CA ASP A 917 -13.72 -36.73 0.50
C ASP A 917 -12.23 -37.02 0.26
N MET A 918 -11.67 -36.54 -0.84
CA MET A 918 -10.26 -36.69 -1.18
C MET A 918 -9.36 -35.93 -0.19
N ASN A 919 -9.61 -34.65 0.06
CA ASN A 919 -8.82 -33.85 1.00
C ASN A 919 -8.90 -34.38 2.44
N ARG A 920 -10.10 -34.78 2.89
CA ARG A 920 -10.27 -35.36 4.23
C ARG A 920 -9.70 -36.79 4.33
N SER A 921 -9.69 -37.54 3.22
CA SER A 921 -8.96 -38.81 3.15
C SER A 921 -7.45 -38.58 3.26
N LEU A 922 -6.90 -37.58 2.57
CA LEU A 922 -5.48 -37.22 2.66
C LEU A 922 -5.06 -36.78 4.08
N GLN A 923 -5.96 -36.26 4.90
CA GLN A 923 -5.69 -35.99 6.33
C GLN A 923 -5.52 -37.25 7.19
N GLN A 924 -5.83 -38.44 6.66
CA GLN A 924 -5.63 -39.73 7.35
C GLN A 924 -4.17 -40.22 7.29
N VAL A 925 -3.29 -39.51 6.58
CA VAL A 925 -1.87 -39.84 6.41
C VAL A 925 -0.96 -38.71 6.87
N GLY A 926 0.30 -39.03 7.16
CA GLY A 926 1.30 -38.05 7.60
C GLY A 926 1.31 -37.76 9.10
N GLY A 927 0.51 -38.48 9.91
CA GLY A 927 0.68 -38.63 11.37
C GLY A 927 0.69 -37.33 12.18
N GLY A 928 0.11 -36.25 11.63
CA GLY A 928 0.15 -34.91 12.20
C GLY A 928 1.42 -34.12 11.90
N TYR A 929 2.44 -34.69 11.24
CA TYR A 929 3.70 -34.01 10.92
C TYR A 929 3.83 -33.59 9.46
N LEU A 930 3.15 -34.31 8.56
CA LEU A 930 3.08 -34.01 7.14
C LEU A 930 1.62 -33.83 6.77
N LEU A 931 1.22 -32.61 6.44
CA LEU A 931 -0.11 -32.34 5.92
C LEU A 931 -0.14 -32.69 4.44
N CYS A 932 -0.98 -33.66 4.07
CA CYS A 932 -1.23 -34.02 2.67
C CYS A 932 -2.51 -33.36 2.18
N GLN A 933 -2.45 -32.63 1.06
CA GLN A 933 -3.60 -31.96 0.45
C GLN A 933 -3.53 -32.03 -1.07
N LEU A 934 -4.68 -31.91 -1.75
CA LEU A 934 -4.67 -31.68 -3.20
C LEU A 934 -4.18 -30.27 -3.50
N SER A 935 -3.37 -30.11 -4.55
CA SER A 935 -3.07 -28.79 -5.13
C SER A 935 -4.35 -28.07 -5.58
N ARG A 936 -4.26 -26.74 -5.75
CA ARG A 936 -5.37 -25.90 -6.25
C ARG A 936 -5.93 -26.40 -7.58
N ASP A 937 -5.09 -27.04 -8.37
CA ASP A 937 -5.42 -27.55 -9.69
C ASP A 937 -5.73 -29.06 -9.70
N GLY A 938 -5.68 -29.73 -8.53
CA GLY A 938 -6.03 -31.15 -8.36
C GLY A 938 -5.11 -32.13 -9.08
N THR A 939 -3.93 -31.69 -9.54
CA THR A 939 -2.99 -32.53 -10.31
C THR A 939 -1.85 -33.11 -9.48
N GLU A 940 -1.70 -32.70 -8.23
CA GLU A 940 -0.69 -33.22 -7.31
C GLU A 940 -1.22 -33.29 -5.87
N ILE A 941 -0.59 -34.14 -5.06
CA ILE A 941 -0.72 -34.12 -3.61
C ILE A 941 0.48 -33.35 -3.07
N THR A 942 0.23 -32.23 -2.39
CA THR A 942 1.25 -31.47 -1.70
C THR A 942 1.49 -32.07 -0.32
N VAL A 943 2.76 -32.15 0.10
CA VAL A 943 3.16 -32.73 1.38
C VAL A 943 3.96 -31.71 2.18
N THR A 944 3.31 -31.08 3.16
CA THR A 944 3.87 -29.92 3.87
C THR A 944 4.19 -30.25 5.34
N PRO A 945 5.44 -30.07 5.80
CA PRO A 945 5.80 -30.22 7.21
C PRO A 945 4.98 -29.30 8.12
N GLN A 946 4.61 -29.80 9.30
CA GLN A 946 3.81 -29.08 10.28
C GLN A 946 4.58 -28.89 11.60
N GLY A 947 4.15 -27.92 12.40
CA GLY A 947 4.73 -27.68 13.73
C GLY A 947 6.12 -27.06 13.72
N GLY A 948 6.51 -26.39 12.64
CA GLY A 948 7.84 -25.78 12.49
C GLY A 948 8.98 -26.78 12.26
N LEU A 949 8.66 -28.05 12.00
CA LEU A 949 9.66 -29.08 11.70
C LEU A 949 10.18 -28.97 10.27
N THR A 950 11.46 -29.29 10.08
CA THR A 950 11.97 -29.58 8.73
C THR A 950 11.32 -30.86 8.18
N ARG A 951 11.33 -31.05 6.86
CA ARG A 951 10.81 -32.29 6.27
C ARG A 951 11.59 -33.53 6.76
N GLU A 952 12.89 -33.41 6.96
CA GLU A 952 13.71 -34.51 7.51
C GLU A 952 13.27 -34.88 8.92
N ASP A 953 13.03 -33.88 9.78
CA ASP A 953 12.55 -34.11 11.14
C ASP A 953 11.14 -34.70 11.16
N ALA A 954 10.23 -34.20 10.33
CA ALA A 954 8.87 -34.73 10.20
C ALA A 954 8.87 -36.21 9.77
N LEU A 955 9.71 -36.57 8.80
CA LEU A 955 9.87 -37.95 8.34
C LEU A 955 10.52 -38.86 9.41
N ALA A 956 11.47 -38.33 10.17
CA ALA A 956 12.07 -39.05 11.30
C ALA A 956 11.02 -39.35 12.38
N ARG A 957 10.19 -38.35 12.75
CA ARG A 957 9.11 -38.52 13.73
C ARG A 957 8.05 -39.53 13.30
N LEU A 958 7.72 -39.59 12.01
CA LEU A 958 6.85 -40.63 11.46
C LEU A 958 7.44 -42.03 11.61
N THR A 959 8.72 -42.18 11.27
CA THR A 959 9.44 -43.45 11.38
C THR A 959 9.51 -43.94 12.83
N ASP A 960 9.76 -43.03 13.77
CA ASP A 960 9.79 -43.34 15.20
C ASP A 960 8.42 -43.75 15.73
N ALA A 961 7.36 -43.03 15.34
CA ALA A 961 5.99 -43.34 15.72
C ALA A 961 5.55 -44.73 15.23
N GLU A 962 5.87 -45.10 14.00
CA GLU A 962 5.61 -46.44 13.45
C GLU A 962 6.36 -47.53 14.23
N SER A 963 7.64 -47.30 14.55
CA SER A 963 8.46 -48.25 15.31
C SER A 963 7.89 -48.48 16.73
N LEU A 964 7.44 -47.41 17.39
CA LEU A 964 6.81 -47.48 18.70
C LEU A 964 5.46 -48.20 18.63
N ALA A 965 4.62 -47.91 17.63
CA ALA A 965 3.35 -48.60 17.45
C ALA A 965 3.53 -50.11 17.25
N GLN A 966 4.53 -50.52 16.46
CA GLN A 966 4.87 -51.93 16.26
C GLN A 966 5.32 -52.60 17.57
N GLN A 967 6.11 -51.90 18.39
CA GLN A 967 6.52 -52.39 19.70
C GLN A 967 5.31 -52.60 20.62
N VAL A 968 4.44 -51.60 20.73
CA VAL A 968 3.22 -51.69 21.55
C VAL A 968 2.36 -52.87 21.11
N TYR A 969 2.12 -53.00 19.80
CA TYR A 969 1.36 -54.12 19.26
C TYR A 969 1.94 -55.49 19.66
N ALA A 970 3.25 -55.66 19.51
CA ALA A 970 3.93 -56.91 19.86
C ALA A 970 3.90 -57.24 21.37
N GLU A 971 3.81 -56.22 22.23
CA GLU A 971 3.74 -56.36 23.68
C GLU A 971 2.31 -56.63 24.18
N THR A 972 1.30 -56.07 23.50
CA THR A 972 -0.10 -56.13 23.96
C THR A 972 -0.93 -57.21 23.28
N VAL A 973 -0.67 -57.54 22.01
CA VAL A 973 -1.47 -58.48 21.22
C VAL A 973 -0.83 -59.87 21.19
N THR A 974 -1.62 -60.91 21.46
CA THR A 974 -1.15 -62.31 21.49
C THR A 974 -1.80 -63.17 20.42
N GLU A 975 -1.10 -64.22 20.00
CA GLU A 975 -1.57 -65.17 18.99
C GLU A 975 -2.86 -65.87 19.47
N GLY A 976 -3.99 -65.57 18.80
CA GLY A 976 -5.31 -66.14 19.11
C GLY A 976 -6.36 -65.13 19.57
N MET A 977 -6.00 -63.87 19.82
CA MET A 977 -6.96 -62.79 20.10
C MET A 977 -7.82 -62.48 18.86
N GLY A 978 -9.13 -62.35 19.03
CA GLY A 978 -10.04 -61.82 18.00
C GLY A 978 -9.94 -60.30 17.85
N GLN A 979 -10.54 -59.71 16.81
CA GLN A 979 -10.41 -58.27 16.52
C GLN A 979 -10.83 -57.38 17.70
N MET A 980 -11.94 -57.70 18.38
CA MET A 980 -12.39 -56.97 19.57
C MET A 980 -11.38 -57.06 20.72
N GLU A 981 -10.80 -58.23 20.97
CA GLU A 981 -9.82 -58.45 22.03
C GLU A 981 -8.50 -57.71 21.74
N GLN A 982 -8.11 -57.63 20.48
CA GLN A 982 -6.95 -56.85 20.03
C GLN A 982 -7.19 -55.35 20.20
N ALA A 983 -8.35 -54.84 19.75
CA ALA A 983 -8.71 -53.43 19.91
C ALA A 983 -8.77 -53.03 21.39
N GLU A 984 -9.34 -53.88 22.26
CA GLU A 984 -9.42 -53.63 23.70
C GLU A 984 -8.04 -53.58 24.36
N ALA A 985 -7.14 -54.48 23.99
CA ALA A 985 -5.77 -54.48 24.51
C ALA A 985 -4.99 -53.21 24.14
N LEU A 986 -5.09 -52.78 22.88
CA LEU A 986 -4.42 -51.56 22.37
C LEU A 986 -5.03 -50.29 22.96
N TYR A 987 -6.36 -50.24 23.08
CA TYR A 987 -7.07 -49.11 23.68
C TYR A 987 -6.77 -48.98 25.19
N THR A 988 -6.69 -50.12 25.89
CA THR A 988 -6.29 -50.16 27.30
C THR A 988 -4.87 -49.64 27.47
N TYR A 989 -3.93 -50.07 26.62
CA TYR A 989 -2.57 -49.56 26.66
C TYR A 989 -2.54 -48.04 26.55
N LEU A 990 -3.19 -47.48 25.52
CA LEU A 990 -3.16 -46.03 25.27
C LEU A 990 -3.82 -45.22 26.40
N THR A 991 -4.95 -45.70 26.92
CA THR A 991 -5.69 -45.02 28.00
C THR A 991 -4.99 -45.08 29.37
N GLU A 992 -4.10 -46.06 29.59
CA GLU A 992 -3.31 -46.18 30.82
C GLU A 992 -1.96 -45.46 30.73
N HIS A 993 -1.34 -45.43 29.55
CA HIS A 993 0.04 -44.96 29.40
C HIS A 993 0.16 -43.51 28.96
N VAL A 994 -0.88 -42.92 28.35
CA VAL A 994 -0.83 -41.53 27.87
C VAL A 994 -1.60 -40.59 28.79
N ARG A 995 -1.01 -39.42 29.08
CA ARG A 995 -1.60 -38.36 29.89
C ARG A 995 -2.14 -37.23 29.00
N TYR A 996 -3.19 -36.56 29.47
CA TYR A 996 -3.73 -35.39 28.77
C TYR A 996 -2.88 -34.15 29.01
N ASP A 997 -2.52 -33.42 27.95
CA ASP A 997 -1.83 -32.13 28.06
C ASP A 997 -2.82 -31.00 28.39
N PHE A 998 -2.88 -30.63 29.67
CA PHE A 998 -3.80 -29.60 30.13
C PHE A 998 -3.39 -28.17 29.74
N ARG A 999 -2.18 -27.96 29.21
CA ARG A 999 -1.76 -26.65 28.69
C ARG A 999 -2.67 -26.17 27.57
N TYR A 1000 -3.31 -27.09 26.85
CA TYR A 1000 -4.38 -26.80 25.90
C TYR A 1000 -5.43 -25.80 26.44
N TYR A 1001 -5.78 -25.89 27.72
CA TYR A 1001 -6.77 -25.00 28.35
C TYR A 1001 -6.16 -23.81 29.08
N SER A 1002 -4.94 -23.94 29.59
CA SER A 1002 -4.36 -22.94 30.49
C SER A 1002 -3.31 -22.05 29.84
N GLN A 1003 -2.51 -22.60 28.91
CA GLN A 1003 -1.34 -21.98 28.30
C GLN A 1003 -1.10 -22.58 26.89
N PRO A 1004 -2.01 -22.35 25.93
CA PRO A 1004 -1.96 -23.01 24.62
C PRO A 1004 -0.66 -22.70 23.84
N GLY A 1005 -0.07 -21.51 24.03
CA GLY A 1005 1.21 -21.14 23.41
C GLY A 1005 2.45 -21.86 23.98
N GLU A 1006 2.35 -22.49 25.15
CA GLU A 1006 3.43 -23.30 25.76
C GLU A 1006 3.24 -24.81 25.51
N MET A 1007 2.21 -25.19 24.73
CA MET A 1007 1.91 -26.59 24.43
C MET A 1007 2.79 -27.07 23.27
N PRO A 1008 3.61 -28.11 23.45
CA PRO A 1008 4.44 -28.67 22.39
C PRO A 1008 3.57 -29.16 21.24
N TYR A 1009 4.01 -28.92 20.01
CA TYR A 1009 3.32 -29.41 18.83
C TYR A 1009 3.12 -30.94 18.86
N ASP A 1010 4.13 -31.67 19.37
CA ASP A 1010 4.10 -33.11 19.55
C ASP A 1010 2.87 -33.59 20.34
N SER A 1011 2.35 -32.80 21.28
CA SER A 1011 1.13 -33.12 22.04
C SER A 1011 -0.11 -33.28 21.15
N THR A 1012 -0.09 -32.82 19.90
CA THR A 1012 -1.18 -32.97 18.92
C THR A 1012 -1.03 -34.20 18.02
N THR A 1013 0.06 -34.95 18.14
CA THR A 1013 0.49 -35.98 17.17
C THR A 1013 0.60 -37.37 17.80
N THR A 1014 0.78 -38.40 16.96
CA THR A 1014 1.02 -39.78 17.41
C THR A 1014 2.29 -39.93 18.25
N TYR A 1015 3.35 -39.18 17.94
CA TYR A 1015 4.61 -39.26 18.67
C TYR A 1015 4.47 -38.74 20.10
N GLY A 1016 3.75 -37.64 20.33
CA GLY A 1016 3.48 -37.17 21.71
C GLY A 1016 2.76 -38.23 22.54
N ALA A 1017 1.82 -38.96 21.94
CA ALA A 1017 1.11 -40.04 22.60
C ALA A 1017 2.01 -41.27 22.86
N LEU A 1018 2.72 -41.79 21.85
CA LEU A 1018 3.46 -43.05 21.97
C LEU A 1018 4.87 -42.90 22.55
N HIS A 1019 5.54 -41.77 22.33
CA HIS A 1019 6.90 -41.49 22.83
C HIS A 1019 6.88 -40.66 24.12
N GLU A 1020 6.23 -39.49 24.10
CA GLU A 1020 6.22 -38.57 25.26
C GLU A 1020 5.19 -38.95 26.33
N HIS A 1021 4.29 -39.88 26.02
CA HIS A 1021 3.18 -40.27 26.88
C HIS A 1021 2.31 -39.07 27.32
N LEU A 1022 2.22 -38.05 26.46
CA LEU A 1022 1.53 -36.79 26.71
C LEU A 1022 0.89 -36.28 25.40
N ALA A 1023 -0.44 -36.16 25.38
CA ALA A 1023 -1.16 -35.73 24.18
C ALA A 1023 -2.51 -35.03 24.49
N ILE A 1024 -3.07 -34.35 23.51
CA ILE A 1024 -4.48 -33.94 23.45
C ILE A 1024 -5.27 -34.86 22.51
N CYS A 1025 -6.57 -34.59 22.32
CA CYS A 1025 -7.46 -35.44 21.52
C CYS A 1025 -6.91 -35.82 20.13
N GLY A 1026 -6.20 -34.89 19.48
CA GLY A 1026 -5.42 -35.10 18.25
C GLY A 1026 -4.51 -36.32 18.32
N GLY A 1027 -3.55 -36.29 19.25
CA GLY A 1027 -2.52 -37.32 19.38
C GLY A 1027 -3.07 -38.67 19.87
N TYR A 1028 -4.08 -38.66 20.74
CA TYR A 1028 -4.75 -39.89 21.18
C TYR A 1028 -5.44 -40.63 20.03
N ALA A 1029 -6.21 -39.92 19.20
CA ALA A 1029 -6.95 -40.55 18.12
C ALA A 1029 -6.01 -41.06 17.00
N GLN A 1030 -5.02 -40.27 16.61
CA GLN A 1030 -4.03 -40.69 15.60
C GLN A 1030 -3.16 -41.87 16.08
N ALA A 1031 -2.76 -41.87 17.35
CA ALA A 1031 -2.03 -43.00 17.91
C ALA A 1031 -2.86 -44.28 17.95
N PHE A 1032 -4.14 -44.19 18.32
CA PHE A 1032 -5.01 -45.36 18.32
C PHE A 1032 -5.27 -45.89 16.91
N GLN A 1033 -5.46 -45.00 15.93
CA GLN A 1033 -5.56 -45.40 14.51
C GLN A 1033 -4.29 -46.15 14.06
N LEU A 1034 -3.09 -45.63 14.36
CA LEU A 1034 -1.83 -46.28 14.00
C LEU A 1034 -1.68 -47.66 14.67
N LEU A 1035 -2.10 -47.81 15.92
CA LEU A 1035 -2.10 -49.09 16.63
C LEU A 1035 -3.07 -50.11 16.01
N LEU A 1036 -4.27 -49.67 15.60
CA LEU A 1036 -5.23 -50.53 14.90
C LEU A 1036 -4.73 -50.95 13.51
N GLN A 1037 -3.99 -50.09 12.82
CA GLN A 1037 -3.33 -50.44 11.55
C GLN A 1037 -2.31 -51.57 11.74
N GLN A 1038 -1.56 -51.60 12.85
CA GLN A 1038 -0.66 -52.74 13.17
C GLN A 1038 -1.41 -54.06 13.36
N ALA A 1039 -2.69 -53.98 13.75
CA ALA A 1039 -3.58 -55.13 13.93
C ALA A 1039 -4.33 -55.55 12.65
N ASP A 1040 -4.05 -54.91 11.50
CA ASP A 1040 -4.83 -55.05 10.27
C ASP A 1040 -6.33 -54.75 10.47
N ILE A 1041 -6.67 -53.86 11.41
CA ILE A 1041 -8.03 -53.43 11.69
C ILE A 1041 -8.32 -52.13 10.91
N PRO A 1042 -9.26 -52.14 9.95
CA PRO A 1042 -9.67 -50.95 9.23
C PRO A 1042 -10.11 -49.83 10.17
N SER A 1043 -9.53 -48.65 10.04
CA SER A 1043 -9.84 -47.52 10.92
C SER A 1043 -9.56 -46.15 10.30
N VAL A 1044 -10.34 -45.16 10.70
CA VAL A 1044 -10.21 -43.74 10.33
C VAL A 1044 -10.33 -42.86 11.57
N THR A 1045 -9.66 -41.71 11.55
CA THR A 1045 -9.89 -40.64 12.53
C THR A 1045 -11.11 -39.81 12.12
N VAL A 1046 -11.86 -39.38 13.13
CA VAL A 1046 -13.07 -38.57 12.99
C VAL A 1046 -12.91 -37.32 13.84
N SER A 1047 -13.08 -36.15 13.24
CA SER A 1047 -13.05 -34.85 13.91
C SER A 1047 -14.46 -34.25 13.98
N GLY A 1048 -14.75 -33.56 15.08
CA GLY A 1048 -16.03 -32.89 15.30
C GLY A 1048 -15.98 -32.06 16.57
N LYS A 1049 -17.12 -31.97 17.27
CA LYS A 1049 -17.19 -31.29 18.57
C LYS A 1049 -17.63 -32.25 19.67
N MET A 1050 -17.08 -32.09 20.87
CA MET A 1050 -17.57 -32.74 22.08
C MET A 1050 -17.95 -31.66 23.10
N GLY A 1051 -19.24 -31.50 23.38
CA GLY A 1051 -19.73 -30.47 24.31
C GLY A 1051 -19.41 -29.03 23.87
N GLY A 1052 -19.29 -28.78 22.56
CA GLY A 1052 -19.00 -27.46 21.98
C GLY A 1052 -17.51 -27.19 21.67
N GLU A 1053 -16.59 -28.02 22.16
CA GLU A 1053 -15.14 -27.91 21.90
C GLU A 1053 -14.71 -28.81 20.74
N ASN A 1054 -13.71 -28.40 19.95
CA ASN A 1054 -13.13 -29.23 18.90
C ASN A 1054 -12.52 -30.50 19.50
N HIS A 1055 -12.86 -31.65 18.92
CA HIS A 1055 -12.49 -32.95 19.46
C HIS A 1055 -12.29 -33.99 18.36
N MET A 1056 -11.48 -35.02 18.62
CA MET A 1056 -11.15 -36.07 17.66
C MET A 1056 -11.14 -37.46 18.30
N TRP A 1057 -11.62 -38.46 17.57
CA TRP A 1057 -11.75 -39.86 17.99
C TRP A 1057 -11.62 -40.81 16.77
N VAL A 1058 -11.87 -42.10 16.95
CA VAL A 1058 -11.62 -43.13 15.91
C VAL A 1058 -12.90 -43.91 15.58
N LEU A 1059 -13.08 -44.24 14.30
CA LEU A 1059 -14.08 -45.17 13.77
C LEU A 1059 -13.34 -46.39 13.21
N ALA A 1060 -13.64 -47.59 13.71
CA ALA A 1060 -12.94 -48.82 13.32
C ALA A 1060 -13.90 -49.99 13.06
N GLN A 1061 -13.53 -50.88 12.14
CA GLN A 1061 -14.34 -52.03 11.77
C GLN A 1061 -13.93 -53.26 12.58
N ILE A 1062 -14.78 -53.67 13.52
CA ILE A 1062 -14.59 -54.85 14.37
C ILE A 1062 -15.63 -55.91 14.00
N ASP A 1063 -15.17 -57.10 13.62
CA ASP A 1063 -16.02 -58.25 13.26
C ASP A 1063 -17.10 -57.92 12.22
N GLY A 1064 -16.78 -57.02 11.28
CA GLY A 1064 -17.68 -56.55 10.22
C GLY A 1064 -18.65 -55.43 10.63
N GLN A 1065 -18.49 -54.85 11.83
CA GLN A 1065 -19.29 -53.72 12.30
C GLN A 1065 -18.40 -52.48 12.54
N TRP A 1066 -18.82 -51.34 11.99
CA TRP A 1066 -18.17 -50.05 12.27
C TRP A 1066 -18.59 -49.53 13.65
N LEU A 1067 -17.61 -49.34 14.53
CA LEU A 1067 -17.81 -48.91 15.92
C LEU A 1067 -16.89 -47.72 16.24
N TYR A 1068 -17.33 -46.86 17.16
CA TYR A 1068 -16.61 -45.68 17.59
C TYR A 1068 -15.78 -45.93 18.85
N PHE A 1069 -14.62 -45.27 18.90
CA PHE A 1069 -13.61 -45.39 19.95
C PHE A 1069 -13.06 -44.01 20.31
N ASP A 1070 -13.16 -43.59 21.58
CA ASP A 1070 -12.54 -42.34 22.05
C ASP A 1070 -11.61 -42.54 23.27
N PRO A 1071 -10.33 -42.86 23.01
CA PRO A 1071 -9.36 -43.08 24.08
C PRO A 1071 -9.08 -41.82 24.91
N THR A 1072 -9.33 -40.62 24.38
CA THR A 1072 -9.13 -39.37 25.11
C THR A 1072 -10.14 -39.21 26.24
N SER A 1073 -11.41 -39.54 25.94
CA SER A 1073 -12.51 -39.47 26.89
C SER A 1073 -12.48 -40.60 27.91
N ASP A 1074 -11.88 -41.74 27.56
CA ASP A 1074 -11.71 -42.89 28.44
C ASP A 1074 -10.35 -42.99 29.13
N ARG A 1075 -9.50 -41.97 29.01
CA ARG A 1075 -8.19 -41.93 29.69
C ARG A 1075 -8.31 -42.23 31.19
N GLY A 1076 -7.47 -43.11 31.70
CA GLY A 1076 -7.46 -43.53 33.10
C GLY A 1076 -8.68 -44.34 33.55
N ARG A 1077 -9.50 -44.88 32.63
CA ARG A 1077 -10.71 -45.64 32.96
C ARG A 1077 -10.62 -47.15 32.81
N ALA A 1078 -9.46 -47.69 32.46
CA ALA A 1078 -9.26 -49.13 32.29
C ALA A 1078 -9.73 -49.96 33.51
N GLU A 1079 -9.48 -49.50 34.74
CA GLU A 1079 -9.94 -50.18 35.97
C GLU A 1079 -11.44 -50.00 36.28
N TYR A 1080 -12.11 -49.05 35.62
CA TYR A 1080 -13.48 -48.62 35.91
C TYR A 1080 -14.49 -48.94 34.79
N GLY A 1081 -14.00 -49.49 33.67
CA GLY A 1081 -14.77 -49.71 32.46
C GLY A 1081 -14.81 -48.49 31.55
N PHE A 1082 -14.73 -48.75 30.25
CA PHE A 1082 -14.76 -47.74 29.18
C PHE A 1082 -16.19 -47.32 28.84
N ASN A 1083 -16.37 -46.04 28.54
CA ASN A 1083 -17.65 -45.47 28.13
C ASN A 1083 -17.76 -45.28 26.62
N CYS A 1084 -16.62 -45.14 25.94
CA CYS A 1084 -16.52 -44.79 24.53
C CYS A 1084 -15.71 -45.84 23.77
N PHE A 1085 -15.65 -47.09 24.25
CA PHE A 1085 -14.98 -48.20 23.58
C PHE A 1085 -15.99 -49.05 22.81
N GLY A 1086 -15.87 -49.11 21.48
CA GLY A 1086 -16.67 -50.00 20.64
C GLY A 1086 -18.17 -49.68 20.68
N VAL A 1087 -18.51 -48.38 20.69
CA VAL A 1087 -19.90 -47.92 20.83
C VAL A 1087 -20.53 -47.57 19.48
N ASP A 1088 -21.86 -47.61 19.41
CA ASP A 1088 -22.61 -47.05 18.29
C ASP A 1088 -22.64 -45.51 18.35
N ALA A 1089 -23.01 -44.88 17.23
CA ALA A 1089 -23.13 -43.42 17.16
C ALA A 1089 -24.15 -42.85 18.15
N ASP A 1090 -25.26 -43.57 18.38
CA ASP A 1090 -26.34 -43.19 19.31
C ASP A 1090 -25.85 -43.07 20.76
N SER A 1091 -24.79 -43.79 21.13
CA SER A 1091 -24.17 -43.74 22.45
C SER A 1091 -23.34 -42.47 22.68
N LEU A 1092 -22.90 -41.78 21.62
CA LEU A 1092 -22.07 -40.57 21.69
C LEU A 1092 -22.91 -39.28 21.76
N THR A 1093 -23.90 -39.24 22.65
CA THR A 1093 -24.88 -38.14 22.81
C THR A 1093 -24.32 -36.73 23.07
N ARG A 1094 -23.02 -36.60 23.39
CA ARG A 1094 -22.33 -35.30 23.61
C ARG A 1094 -21.47 -34.87 22.43
N TYR A 1095 -21.42 -35.68 21.37
CA TYR A 1095 -20.56 -35.48 20.22
C TYR A 1095 -21.40 -35.02 19.03
N GLU A 1096 -20.83 -34.12 18.24
CA GLU A 1096 -21.42 -33.56 17.04
C GLU A 1096 -20.43 -33.74 15.88
N TRP A 1097 -20.81 -34.51 14.87
CA TRP A 1097 -20.02 -34.74 13.67
C TRP A 1097 -20.91 -35.18 12.50
N ASP A 1098 -20.34 -35.17 11.30
CA ASP A 1098 -20.98 -35.74 10.12
C ASP A 1098 -20.84 -37.28 10.13
N GLN A 1099 -21.85 -37.94 10.70
CA GLN A 1099 -21.92 -39.41 10.82
C GLN A 1099 -21.96 -40.10 9.46
N ASP A 1100 -22.78 -39.58 8.55
CA ASP A 1100 -22.97 -40.17 7.23
C ASP A 1100 -21.67 -40.06 6.42
N TRP A 1101 -20.95 -38.95 6.54
CA TRP A 1101 -19.65 -38.78 5.91
C TRP A 1101 -18.59 -39.70 6.49
N ALA A 1102 -18.46 -39.78 7.82
CA ALA A 1102 -17.46 -40.65 8.46
C ALA A 1102 -17.66 -42.11 8.05
N GLN A 1103 -18.92 -42.56 7.98
CA GLN A 1103 -19.26 -43.91 7.53
C GLN A 1103 -18.96 -44.12 6.04
N ARG A 1104 -19.35 -43.19 5.16
CA ARG A 1104 -19.04 -43.28 3.72
C ARG A 1104 -17.54 -43.30 3.45
N MET A 1105 -16.76 -42.45 4.13
CA MET A 1105 -15.30 -42.44 3.99
C MET A 1105 -14.72 -43.79 4.42
N ALA A 1106 -15.09 -44.28 5.61
CA ALA A 1106 -14.61 -45.56 6.11
C ALA A 1106 -14.93 -46.74 5.16
N GLU A 1107 -16.15 -46.80 4.64
CA GLU A 1107 -16.58 -47.81 3.66
C GLU A 1107 -15.88 -47.66 2.29
N SER A 1108 -15.56 -46.44 1.87
CA SER A 1108 -14.86 -46.17 0.61
C SER A 1108 -13.36 -46.44 0.69
N LEU A 1109 -12.75 -46.26 1.87
CA LEU A 1109 -11.34 -46.57 2.11
C LEU A 1109 -11.13 -48.07 2.31
N PHE A 1110 -12.11 -48.73 2.91
CA PHE A 1110 -12.06 -50.15 3.26
C PHE A 1110 -13.31 -50.89 2.75
N PRO A 1111 -13.46 -51.05 1.43
CA PRO A 1111 -14.60 -51.76 0.86
C PRO A 1111 -14.60 -53.24 1.28
N GLU A 1112 -15.79 -53.80 1.57
CA GLU A 1112 -15.95 -55.23 1.88
C GLU A 1112 -15.37 -56.10 0.75
N LYS A 1113 -14.47 -57.03 1.10
CA LYS A 1113 -13.86 -57.99 0.15
C LYS A 1113 -14.76 -59.16 -0.20
#